data_AF-A0AA96RL00-F1
#
_entry.id   AF-A0AA96RL00-F1
#
_cell.length_a   1.000
_cell.length_b   1.000
_cell.length_c   1.000
_cell.angle_alpha   90.00
_cell.angle_beta   90.00
_cell.angle_gamma   90.00
#
_symmetry.space_group_name_H-M   'P 1'
#
loop_
_entity.id
_entity.type
_entity.pdbx_description
1 polymer ?
#
loop_
_entity_poly.entity_id
_entity_poly.type
_entity_poly.pdbx_seq_one_letter_code
_entity_poly.pdbx_strand_id
1 'polypeptide(L)'
;MIKENEIISLMQEQSYKPMSYKELEKHFGIGSANEFKDFIKMLNALEESGQIVRNASDRYGVPERMNLVRGRLQAHAKGFAFLIPEDREHPDVYINAHDLNTAMNGDIVFVKVTSRSQGGGRLEGEVVRIITRANTQIVGVFQSQETYAFVIADDKRMTRDIFIPQHAFMGAVSGQKVVVKIVNYPEGRSAAEGEVIEILGHKDDPGVDILAIVRKHQLPETFQPEVLAEADAAPDAITEEEIISQGRRDLRAKTIVTIDGEDAKDLDDAVNVELLENGNVRLGVHIADVSYYVREGTALDIEAYNRGCSVYLTDRVIPMLPHRLSNGICSLNPRVDRLTMSCEMEFDQDLKVVKHDIFTSVIRTSERMTYTNVRKLLTGEAEPEIVEKYAYLMEDFKRMEELAARLRSRRMKRGAIDFDFEESKILVDAEGKPTDIVKRERSVAEMMIEEFMLAANETVAEHFTWLKVPFLYRVHEDPDAEKLMHFMEFVTSFGYTMRGGKGGAIHARSLQALLEDIKDTPEETVISKVMLRSMKQAKYDAQSLGHFGLAAEFYSHFTSPIRRYPDLVIHRVIREVLENGGTLPDQRHEYLASRMNDIAQQSSERERIAVDAERETEALKKAQYMMDKVGEEFEGIISSVTGFGMFIELDNTVEGLIRLSDLTDDFYNHHERQHALIGERTSKIYRLGDSITVRVARVNMDEHTIDFELLDMKPRKEGGFSRGGGGGKFKGAGGFKGFRGKPGAGGKDKGGSDRGKGRSDGRPEKGKGGYKGKGGFAKAQPGEQVQGQERGNAGQGRRDGDAGQERNDGRTGQGRKDGSAGQERSNGSAGQERSNDNGNRGKKRSRNEMFAAQRIENAARARGEGAAVGSEQGQGSADGAARSRRRAGSGADGTNAGESGARGGKARRGKGGSTPWSENRGKGGKRGGEKVAPRIGEGGSLSQRLASVGAGRTGSGREGSLGGEAQAGGGGGAAAERSGMDWASGVNALAKGGRRRSDDGDGSKKRRR
;
A
#
# COMPACT_ATOMS: atom_id res chain seq x y z
N MET A 1 14.94 -7.40 -35.34
CA MET A 1 15.14 -7.30 -33.88
C MET A 1 14.01 -8.08 -33.25
N ILE A 2 14.33 -9.07 -32.43
CA ILE A 2 13.34 -9.89 -31.69
C ILE A 2 12.69 -9.01 -30.62
N LYS A 3 11.43 -9.26 -30.27
CA LYS A 3 10.75 -8.65 -29.11
C LYS A 3 10.58 -9.67 -27.98
N GLU A 4 10.57 -9.21 -26.74
CA GLU A 4 10.37 -10.03 -25.53
C GLU A 4 9.11 -10.90 -25.62
N ASN A 5 7.99 -10.30 -26.04
CA ASN A 5 6.71 -10.99 -26.24
C ASN A 5 6.80 -12.14 -27.26
N GLU A 6 7.72 -12.12 -28.23
CA GLU A 6 7.89 -13.22 -29.20
C GLU A 6 8.58 -14.43 -28.55
N ILE A 7 9.51 -14.19 -27.62
CA ILE A 7 10.17 -15.22 -26.82
C ILE A 7 9.16 -15.86 -25.86
N ILE A 8 8.40 -15.03 -25.14
CA ILE A 8 7.38 -15.49 -24.18
C ILE A 8 6.27 -16.29 -24.90
N SER A 9 5.74 -15.76 -26.01
CA SER A 9 4.69 -16.42 -26.79
C SER A 9 5.12 -17.80 -27.30
N LEU A 10 6.35 -17.92 -27.82
CA LEU A 10 6.93 -19.21 -28.22
C LEU A 10 6.95 -20.21 -27.06
N MET A 11 7.35 -19.77 -25.86
CA MET A 11 7.39 -20.63 -24.68
C MET A 11 5.99 -21.01 -24.15
N GLN A 12 4.97 -20.23 -24.48
CA GLN A 12 3.55 -20.46 -24.16
C GLN A 12 2.81 -21.36 -25.17
N GLU A 13 3.36 -21.70 -26.34
CA GLU A 13 2.74 -22.63 -27.29
C GLU A 13 2.64 -24.07 -26.75
N GLN A 14 1.52 -24.80 -26.90
CA GLN A 14 1.42 -26.21 -26.45
C GLN A 14 2.44 -27.15 -27.13
N SER A 15 2.98 -26.77 -28.29
CA SER A 15 4.07 -27.42 -29.02
C SER A 15 5.44 -27.31 -28.35
N TYR A 16 5.66 -26.29 -27.51
CA TYR A 16 6.98 -25.92 -27.03
C TYR A 16 7.59 -26.95 -26.08
N LYS A 17 8.90 -27.17 -26.24
CA LYS A 17 9.74 -27.99 -25.37
C LYS A 17 10.90 -27.11 -24.89
N PRO A 18 11.20 -27.03 -23.58
CA PRO A 18 12.23 -26.13 -23.05
C PRO A 18 13.55 -26.20 -23.82
N MET A 19 13.89 -25.09 -24.49
CA MET A 19 15.06 -24.95 -25.35
C MET A 19 16.22 -24.30 -24.60
N SER A 20 17.44 -24.70 -24.92
CA SER A 20 18.67 -24.02 -24.50
C SER A 20 18.91 -22.77 -25.34
N TYR A 21 19.77 -21.85 -24.88
CA TYR A 21 20.03 -20.60 -25.62
C TYR A 21 20.45 -20.83 -27.08
N LYS A 22 21.19 -21.92 -27.37
CA LYS A 22 21.63 -22.29 -28.73
C LYS A 22 20.51 -22.80 -29.62
N GLU A 23 19.51 -23.45 -29.03
CA GLU A 23 18.32 -23.91 -29.75
C GLU A 23 17.40 -22.73 -30.05
N LEU A 24 17.27 -21.77 -29.12
CA LEU A 24 16.56 -20.50 -29.35
C LEU A 24 17.28 -19.58 -30.34
N GLU A 25 18.60 -19.41 -30.24
CA GLU A 25 19.47 -18.69 -31.18
C GLU A 25 19.25 -19.17 -32.62
N LYS A 26 19.22 -20.51 -32.79
CA LYS A 26 18.92 -21.15 -34.07
C LYS A 26 17.46 -20.99 -34.49
N HIS A 27 16.51 -21.02 -33.56
CA HIS A 27 15.08 -20.85 -33.83
C HIS A 27 14.75 -19.45 -34.37
N PHE A 28 15.29 -18.40 -33.72
CA PHE A 28 15.12 -17.01 -34.14
C PHE A 28 16.08 -16.56 -35.25
N GLY A 29 16.93 -17.47 -35.77
CA GLY A 29 17.79 -17.21 -36.93
C GLY A 29 18.89 -16.17 -36.68
N ILE A 30 19.39 -16.06 -35.45
CA ILE A 30 20.33 -15.01 -35.03
C ILE A 30 21.67 -15.19 -35.75
N GLY A 31 22.03 -14.22 -36.60
CA GLY A 31 23.18 -14.32 -37.51
C GLY A 31 24.39 -13.46 -37.13
N SER A 32 24.20 -12.37 -36.38
CA SER A 32 25.29 -11.44 -36.03
C SER A 32 25.61 -11.40 -34.53
N ALA A 33 26.86 -11.06 -34.22
CA ALA A 33 27.35 -10.97 -32.84
C ALA A 33 26.68 -9.86 -32.00
N ASN A 34 26.14 -8.81 -32.65
CA ASN A 34 25.39 -7.76 -31.97
C ASN A 34 23.98 -8.25 -31.61
N GLU A 35 23.26 -8.85 -32.57
CA GLU A 35 21.94 -9.44 -32.31
C GLU A 35 22.01 -10.54 -31.25
N PHE A 36 23.06 -11.37 -31.26
CA PHE A 36 23.30 -12.35 -30.20
C PHE A 36 23.52 -11.69 -28.83
N LYS A 37 24.32 -10.61 -28.77
CA LYS A 37 24.56 -9.88 -27.51
C LYS A 37 23.28 -9.29 -26.95
N ASP A 38 22.43 -8.69 -27.80
CA ASP A 38 21.19 -8.07 -27.37
C ASP A 38 20.10 -9.11 -27.06
N PHE A 39 20.07 -10.25 -27.75
CA PHE A 39 19.24 -11.41 -27.40
C PHE A 39 19.63 -12.03 -26.05
N ILE A 40 20.93 -12.14 -25.74
CA ILE A 40 21.37 -12.62 -24.42
C ILE A 40 21.02 -11.62 -23.31
N LYS A 41 21.13 -10.30 -23.54
CA LYS A 41 20.58 -9.31 -22.58
C LYS A 41 19.09 -9.52 -22.36
N MET A 42 18.32 -9.76 -23.43
CA MET A 42 16.87 -9.95 -23.38
C MET A 42 16.49 -11.23 -22.62
N LEU A 43 17.16 -12.35 -22.90
CA LEU A 43 16.99 -13.59 -22.12
C LEU A 43 17.36 -13.38 -20.64
N ASN A 44 18.43 -12.64 -20.34
CA ASN A 44 18.80 -12.33 -18.97
C ASN A 44 17.74 -11.44 -18.29
N ALA A 45 17.25 -10.39 -18.92
CA ALA A 45 16.21 -9.52 -18.38
C ALA A 45 14.88 -10.28 -18.13
N LEU A 46 14.51 -11.20 -19.03
CA LEU A 46 13.38 -12.11 -18.85
C LEU A 46 13.62 -13.13 -17.73
N GLU A 47 14.86 -13.63 -17.56
CA GLU A 47 15.22 -14.54 -16.46
C GLU A 47 15.31 -13.83 -15.11
N GLU A 48 15.75 -12.57 -15.06
CA GLU A 48 15.89 -11.72 -13.88
C GLU A 48 14.53 -11.21 -13.39
N SER A 49 13.69 -10.67 -14.28
CA SER A 49 12.29 -10.32 -13.98
C SER A 49 11.45 -11.54 -13.57
N GLY A 50 11.83 -12.74 -14.01
CA GLY A 50 11.10 -13.98 -13.78
C GLY A 50 9.96 -14.23 -14.77
N GLN A 51 9.93 -13.55 -15.92
CA GLN A 51 9.01 -13.92 -17.01
C GLN A 51 9.40 -15.24 -17.67
N ILE A 52 10.67 -15.66 -17.58
CA ILE A 52 11.13 -17.01 -17.93
C ILE A 52 11.98 -17.62 -16.81
N VAL A 53 12.05 -18.95 -16.80
CA VAL A 53 12.87 -19.74 -15.87
C VAL A 53 13.82 -20.62 -16.65
N ARG A 54 15.11 -20.58 -16.29
CA ARG A 54 16.10 -21.54 -16.74
C ARG A 54 16.22 -22.68 -15.73
N ASN A 55 16.09 -23.91 -16.21
CA ASN A 55 16.16 -25.11 -15.37
C ASN A 55 17.61 -25.62 -15.20
N ALA A 56 17.78 -26.63 -14.35
CA ALA A 56 19.07 -27.28 -14.05
C ALA A 56 19.70 -28.06 -15.23
N SER A 57 19.22 -27.86 -16.46
CA SER A 57 19.80 -28.38 -17.71
C SER A 57 20.00 -27.27 -18.76
N ASP A 58 20.11 -26.00 -18.31
CA ASP A 58 20.25 -24.79 -19.11
C ASP A 58 19.19 -24.65 -20.23
N ARG A 59 17.96 -25.05 -19.92
CA ARG A 59 16.79 -24.94 -20.81
C ARG A 59 15.75 -23.99 -20.22
N TYR A 60 15.22 -23.11 -21.06
CA TYR A 60 14.30 -22.03 -20.72
C TYR A 60 12.83 -22.43 -20.96
N GLY A 61 11.94 -21.99 -20.08
CA GLY A 61 10.48 -22.04 -20.24
C GLY A 61 9.78 -21.03 -19.32
N VAL A 62 8.49 -20.79 -19.53
CA VAL A 62 7.70 -19.91 -18.63
C VAL A 62 7.29 -20.66 -17.34
N PRO A 63 7.11 -19.96 -16.20
CA PRO A 63 7.02 -20.58 -14.87
C PRO A 63 5.86 -21.58 -14.69
N GLU A 64 4.68 -21.25 -15.24
CA GLU A 64 3.43 -21.97 -15.05
C GLU A 64 3.55 -23.39 -15.61
N ARG A 65 4.27 -23.52 -16.72
CA ARG A 65 4.57 -24.77 -17.43
C ARG A 65 5.64 -25.61 -16.76
N MET A 66 6.29 -25.07 -15.74
CA MET A 66 7.25 -25.76 -14.88
C MET A 66 6.65 -26.13 -13.52
N ASN A 67 5.34 -25.93 -13.33
CA ASN A 67 4.63 -26.02 -12.05
C ASN A 67 5.23 -25.09 -10.97
N LEU A 68 5.69 -23.91 -11.40
CA LEU A 68 6.19 -22.85 -10.52
C LEU A 68 5.14 -21.73 -10.43
N VAL A 69 4.74 -21.41 -9.21
CA VAL A 69 3.84 -20.29 -8.89
C VAL A 69 4.69 -19.10 -8.49
N ARG A 70 4.48 -17.94 -9.15
CA ARG A 70 5.10 -16.66 -8.78
C ARG A 70 4.22 -15.96 -7.75
N GLY A 71 4.82 -15.34 -6.74
CA GLY A 71 4.07 -14.66 -5.70
C GLY A 71 4.95 -13.97 -4.67
N ARG A 72 4.30 -13.20 -3.78
CA ARG A 72 4.93 -12.55 -2.64
C ARG A 72 4.90 -13.48 -1.44
N LEU A 73 6.03 -13.69 -0.79
CA LEU A 73 6.12 -14.46 0.43
C LEU A 73 5.55 -13.66 1.61
N GLN A 74 4.64 -14.24 2.39
CA GLN A 74 4.19 -13.70 3.68
C GLN A 74 4.64 -14.65 4.80
N ALA A 75 5.67 -14.26 5.55
CA ALA A 75 6.19 -15.09 6.64
C ALA A 75 5.42 -14.84 7.96
N HIS A 76 5.41 -15.85 8.83
CA HIS A 76 4.83 -15.77 10.18
C HIS A 76 5.94 -15.86 11.22
N ALA A 77 5.80 -15.15 12.36
CA ALA A 77 6.68 -15.25 13.54
C ALA A 77 6.80 -16.67 14.18
N LYS A 78 6.17 -17.69 13.59
CA LYS A 78 6.32 -19.12 13.94
C LYS A 78 7.26 -19.88 12.99
N GLY A 79 7.85 -19.19 12.01
CA GLY A 79 8.85 -19.71 11.08
C GLY A 79 8.31 -20.27 9.76
N PHE A 80 7.00 -20.52 9.63
CA PHE A 80 6.38 -20.88 8.35
C PHE A 80 5.98 -19.63 7.53
N ALA A 81 5.58 -19.83 6.28
CA ALA A 81 5.05 -18.76 5.43
C ALA A 81 3.87 -19.24 4.56
N PHE A 82 3.23 -18.27 3.90
CA PHE A 82 2.40 -18.49 2.73
C PHE A 82 3.03 -17.80 1.52
N LEU A 83 2.85 -18.35 0.32
CA LEU A 83 2.90 -17.58 -0.91
C LEU A 83 1.52 -16.99 -1.16
N ILE A 84 1.46 -15.68 -1.34
CA ILE A 84 0.33 -14.99 -1.96
C ILE A 84 0.65 -14.90 -3.47
N PRO A 85 -0.03 -15.65 -4.35
CA PRO A 85 0.29 -15.68 -5.77
C PRO A 85 0.01 -14.34 -6.47
N GLU A 86 0.66 -14.11 -7.61
CA GLU A 86 0.32 -12.97 -8.49
C GLU A 86 -0.98 -13.22 -9.26
N ASP A 87 -1.23 -14.48 -9.63
CA ASP A 87 -2.51 -14.95 -10.15
C ASP A 87 -3.53 -15.05 -9.00
N ARG A 88 -4.50 -14.13 -8.97
CA ARG A 88 -5.56 -14.08 -7.95
C ARG A 88 -6.55 -15.25 -8.03
N GLU A 89 -6.60 -16.02 -9.11
CA GLU A 89 -7.40 -17.25 -9.18
C GLU A 89 -6.68 -18.44 -8.53
N HIS A 90 -5.36 -18.35 -8.31
CA HIS A 90 -4.59 -19.37 -7.62
C HIS A 90 -4.64 -19.17 -6.09
N PRO A 91 -5.03 -20.19 -5.30
CA PRO A 91 -5.07 -20.08 -3.84
C PRO A 91 -3.67 -20.06 -3.22
N ASP A 92 -3.57 -19.48 -2.01
CA ASP A 92 -2.31 -19.39 -1.25
C ASP A 92 -1.64 -20.76 -1.05
N VAL A 93 -0.31 -20.77 -1.19
CA VAL A 93 0.52 -21.97 -0.99
C VAL A 93 1.22 -21.89 0.35
N TYR A 94 0.95 -22.83 1.26
CA TYR A 94 1.63 -22.93 2.54
C TYR A 94 3.05 -23.51 2.39
N ILE A 95 4.01 -22.95 3.13
CA ILE A 95 5.44 -23.30 3.04
C ILE A 95 5.97 -23.51 4.47
N ASN A 96 6.56 -24.66 4.76
CA ASN A 96 7.14 -24.92 6.08
C ASN A 96 8.45 -24.14 6.29
N ALA A 97 8.85 -23.98 7.54
CA ALA A 97 10.11 -23.33 7.93
C ALA A 97 11.39 -23.95 7.33
N HIS A 98 11.33 -25.20 6.86
CA HIS A 98 12.43 -25.86 6.16
C HIS A 98 12.39 -25.69 4.64
N ASP A 99 11.21 -25.41 4.07
CA ASP A 99 10.96 -25.34 2.63
C ASP A 99 11.14 -23.89 2.10
N LEU A 100 11.41 -22.93 3.00
CA LEU A 100 11.74 -21.53 2.71
C LEU A 100 13.13 -21.29 2.12
N ASN A 101 14.06 -22.25 2.28
CA ASN A 101 15.48 -22.11 1.94
C ASN A 101 16.15 -20.85 2.55
N THR A 102 16.27 -19.77 1.78
CA THR A 102 16.85 -18.48 2.24
C THR A 102 15.89 -17.29 2.06
N ALA A 103 14.62 -17.54 1.71
CA ALA A 103 13.64 -16.49 1.45
C ALA A 103 13.17 -15.79 2.74
N MET A 104 12.92 -14.49 2.65
CA MET A 104 12.52 -13.63 3.76
C MET A 104 11.15 -12.97 3.51
N ASN A 105 10.53 -12.45 4.56
CA ASN A 105 9.19 -11.86 4.52
C ASN A 105 9.07 -10.78 3.42
N GLY A 106 8.12 -10.91 2.51
CA GLY A 106 7.87 -9.97 1.43
C GLY A 106 8.67 -10.24 0.15
N ASP A 107 9.66 -11.14 0.14
CA ASP A 107 10.41 -11.51 -1.08
C ASP A 107 9.45 -12.02 -2.18
N ILE A 108 9.71 -11.65 -3.43
CA ILE A 108 9.03 -12.25 -4.59
C ILE A 108 9.77 -13.55 -4.96
N VAL A 109 9.06 -14.66 -5.03
CA VAL A 109 9.64 -16.01 -5.15
C VAL A 109 8.90 -16.89 -6.16
N PHE A 110 9.58 -17.91 -6.67
CA PHE A 110 8.93 -19.09 -7.25
C PHE A 110 8.80 -20.19 -6.20
N VAL A 111 7.56 -20.68 -6.04
CA VAL A 111 7.26 -21.87 -5.26
C VAL A 111 6.86 -23.00 -6.20
N LYS A 112 7.44 -24.18 -5.98
CA LYS A 112 6.97 -25.42 -6.59
C LYS A 112 5.95 -26.06 -5.65
N VAL A 113 4.73 -26.26 -6.12
CA VAL A 113 3.69 -26.98 -5.35
C VAL A 113 4.13 -28.45 -5.23
N THR A 114 4.36 -28.91 -4.01
CA THR A 114 4.85 -30.26 -3.70
C THR A 114 3.71 -31.20 -3.29
N SER A 115 2.64 -30.67 -2.72
CA SER A 115 1.57 -31.44 -2.07
C SER A 115 0.22 -30.70 -2.09
N ARG A 116 -0.85 -31.48 -1.98
CA ARG A 116 -2.14 -31.02 -1.45
C ARG A 116 -2.32 -31.75 -0.12
N SER A 117 -2.62 -31.03 0.95
CA SER A 117 -2.71 -31.64 2.28
C SER A 117 -3.76 -32.76 2.31
N GLN A 118 -3.65 -33.71 3.25
CA GLN A 118 -4.53 -34.91 3.27
C GLN A 118 -6.03 -34.60 3.44
N GLY A 119 -6.40 -33.37 3.82
CA GLY A 119 -7.78 -32.88 3.84
C GLY A 119 -8.25 -32.17 2.55
N GLY A 120 -7.42 -32.10 1.52
CA GLY A 120 -7.73 -31.57 0.18
C GLY A 120 -7.78 -30.04 0.03
N GLY A 121 -7.81 -29.28 1.14
CA GLY A 121 -8.12 -27.83 1.12
C GLY A 121 -6.95 -26.85 1.06
N ARG A 122 -5.70 -27.25 1.34
CA ARG A 122 -4.52 -26.36 1.26
C ARG A 122 -3.44 -26.93 0.37
N LEU A 123 -2.83 -26.06 -0.44
CA LEU A 123 -1.63 -26.34 -1.22
C LEU A 123 -0.39 -26.22 -0.33
N GLU A 124 0.59 -27.08 -0.55
CA GLU A 124 1.88 -27.07 0.13
C GLU A 124 2.99 -26.98 -0.93
N GLY A 125 4.07 -26.24 -0.65
CA GLY A 125 5.13 -26.02 -1.63
C GLY A 125 6.50 -25.64 -1.05
N GLU A 126 7.51 -25.69 -1.92
CA GLU A 126 8.92 -25.37 -1.61
C GLU A 126 9.39 -24.14 -2.41
N VAL A 127 10.15 -23.24 -1.80
CA VAL A 127 10.75 -22.09 -2.48
C VAL A 127 11.93 -22.56 -3.34
N VAL A 128 11.78 -22.49 -4.66
CA VAL A 128 12.79 -22.95 -5.63
C VAL A 128 13.75 -21.82 -6.00
N ARG A 129 13.27 -20.58 -6.11
CA ARG A 129 14.09 -19.41 -6.47
C ARG A 129 13.51 -18.14 -5.85
N ILE A 130 14.37 -17.26 -5.34
CA ILE A 130 13.99 -15.86 -5.09
C ILE A 130 14.16 -15.07 -6.39
N ILE A 131 13.22 -14.18 -6.68
CA ILE A 131 13.24 -13.25 -7.83
C ILE A 131 13.71 -11.88 -7.35
N THR A 132 13.01 -11.34 -6.36
CA THR A 132 13.27 -10.01 -5.81
C THR A 132 13.35 -10.10 -4.30
N ARG A 133 14.45 -9.60 -3.72
CA ARG A 133 14.59 -9.43 -2.26
C ARG A 133 13.81 -8.20 -1.82
N ALA A 134 12.91 -8.36 -0.85
CA ALA A 134 12.25 -7.22 -0.19
C ALA A 134 13.10 -6.65 0.95
N ASN A 135 13.89 -7.51 1.60
CA ASN A 135 14.73 -7.14 2.74
C ASN A 135 16.19 -7.02 2.29
N THR A 136 16.62 -5.80 1.98
CA THR A 136 18.04 -5.46 1.76
C THR A 136 18.63 -4.74 2.97
N GLN A 137 17.80 -4.01 3.70
CA GLN A 137 18.06 -3.35 4.97
C GLN A 137 17.03 -3.82 6.01
N ILE A 138 17.44 -3.88 7.29
CA ILE A 138 16.58 -4.23 8.43
C ILE A 138 16.82 -3.24 9.57
N VAL A 139 15.74 -2.79 10.21
CA VAL A 139 15.80 -2.01 11.46
C VAL A 139 15.67 -2.94 12.66
N GLY A 140 16.46 -2.68 13.70
CA GLY A 140 16.39 -3.44 14.94
C GLY A 140 17.22 -2.84 16.07
N VAL A 141 17.19 -3.49 17.23
CA VAL A 141 17.97 -3.08 18.42
C VAL A 141 19.32 -3.82 18.43
N PHE A 142 20.40 -3.04 18.51
CA PHE A 142 21.77 -3.54 18.60
C PHE A 142 22.08 -4.07 20.00
N GLN A 143 22.73 -5.24 20.07
CA GLN A 143 23.19 -5.88 21.30
C GLN A 143 24.62 -6.39 21.12
N SER A 144 25.58 -5.67 21.71
CA SER A 144 27.00 -6.02 21.68
C SER A 144 27.34 -7.15 22.64
N GLN A 145 28.25 -8.03 22.19
CA GLN A 145 29.01 -8.98 22.99
C GLN A 145 30.52 -8.63 22.85
N GLU A 146 31.41 -9.32 23.57
CA GLU A 146 32.84 -8.96 23.62
C GLU A 146 33.57 -8.90 22.26
N THR A 147 33.11 -9.64 21.26
CA THR A 147 33.80 -9.84 19.96
C THR A 147 32.91 -9.81 18.72
N TYR A 148 31.60 -9.63 18.91
CA TYR A 148 30.57 -9.57 17.85
C TYR A 148 29.31 -8.95 18.44
N ALA A 149 28.30 -8.66 17.62
CA ALA A 149 27.00 -8.21 18.08
C ALA A 149 25.87 -8.97 17.39
N PHE A 150 24.68 -8.86 17.95
CA PHE A 150 23.43 -9.21 17.28
C PHE A 150 22.58 -7.96 17.11
N VAL A 151 21.78 -7.92 16.04
CA VAL A 151 20.67 -6.97 15.91
C VAL A 151 19.37 -7.77 15.91
N ILE A 152 18.55 -7.51 16.93
CA ILE A 152 17.22 -8.10 17.06
C ILE A 152 16.28 -7.27 16.20
N ALA A 153 15.72 -7.89 15.16
CA ALA A 153 14.86 -7.19 14.21
C ALA A 153 13.54 -6.70 14.86
N ASP A 154 13.06 -5.55 14.39
CA ASP A 154 11.77 -5.03 14.83
C ASP A 154 10.61 -5.86 14.24
N ASP A 155 10.73 -6.33 13.00
CA ASP A 155 9.80 -7.28 12.41
C ASP A 155 9.99 -8.69 12.98
N LYS A 156 9.12 -9.09 13.92
CA LYS A 156 9.14 -10.39 14.61
C LYS A 156 8.88 -11.60 13.68
N ARG A 157 8.56 -11.39 12.39
CA ARG A 157 8.56 -12.45 11.36
C ARG A 157 10.00 -12.92 11.06
N MET A 158 11.01 -12.10 11.31
CA MET A 158 12.41 -12.53 11.36
C MET A 158 12.70 -13.26 12.68
N THR A 159 12.56 -14.58 12.64
CA THR A 159 12.76 -15.48 13.80
C THR A 159 14.23 -15.75 14.18
N ARG A 160 15.19 -15.04 13.57
CA ARG A 160 16.62 -15.12 13.84
C ARG A 160 17.22 -13.72 13.86
N ASP A 161 18.02 -13.43 14.88
CA ASP A 161 18.79 -12.18 14.98
C ASP A 161 19.85 -12.10 13.86
N ILE A 162 20.23 -10.88 13.48
CA ILE A 162 21.29 -10.65 12.49
C ILE A 162 22.63 -10.58 13.21
N PHE A 163 23.59 -11.42 12.81
CA PHE A 163 24.96 -11.36 13.30
C PHE A 163 25.71 -10.17 12.68
N ILE A 164 26.36 -9.37 13.51
CA ILE A 164 27.21 -8.26 13.08
C ILE A 164 28.66 -8.56 13.54
N PRO A 165 29.64 -8.65 12.63
CA PRO A 165 31.04 -8.79 13.00
C PRO A 165 31.61 -7.46 13.55
N GLN A 166 32.60 -7.53 14.43
CA GLN A 166 33.13 -6.36 15.17
C GLN A 166 33.57 -5.18 14.28
N HIS A 167 34.05 -5.44 13.06
CA HIS A 167 34.49 -4.40 12.12
C HIS A 167 33.32 -3.66 11.45
N ALA A 168 32.09 -4.16 11.56
CA ALA A 168 30.88 -3.65 10.92
C ALA A 168 29.86 -3.06 11.92
N PHE A 169 30.29 -2.76 13.16
CA PHE A 169 29.45 -2.13 14.19
C PHE A 169 29.10 -0.66 13.89
N MET A 170 29.87 0.02 13.03
CA MET A 170 29.82 1.48 12.82
C MET A 170 29.92 2.35 14.10
N GLY A 171 30.40 1.78 15.21
CA GLY A 171 30.45 2.44 16.53
C GLY A 171 29.17 2.29 17.38
N ALA A 172 28.20 1.48 16.95
CA ALA A 172 26.97 1.23 17.69
C ALA A 172 27.22 0.60 19.07
N VAL A 173 26.38 0.94 20.05
CA VAL A 173 26.39 0.41 21.42
C VAL A 173 25.05 -0.25 21.77
N SER A 174 25.07 -1.19 22.71
CA SER A 174 23.90 -1.96 23.12
C SER A 174 22.73 -1.06 23.54
N GLY A 175 21.53 -1.33 23.01
CA GLY A 175 20.32 -0.55 23.26
C GLY A 175 20.00 0.49 22.17
N GLN A 176 20.92 0.76 21.24
CA GLN A 176 20.64 1.62 20.10
C GLN A 176 19.77 0.95 19.03
N LYS A 177 18.88 1.73 18.40
CA LYS A 177 18.22 1.37 17.15
C LYS A 177 19.19 1.62 15.99
N VAL A 178 19.33 0.63 15.10
CA VAL A 178 20.27 0.66 13.97
C VAL A 178 19.60 0.17 12.69
N VAL A 179 20.08 0.66 11.56
CA VAL A 179 19.78 0.09 10.24
C VAL A 179 20.95 -0.79 9.81
N VAL A 180 20.63 -2.04 9.49
CA VAL A 180 21.60 -3.07 9.09
C VAL A 180 21.36 -3.43 7.63
N LYS A 181 22.38 -3.30 6.79
CA LYS A 181 22.38 -3.88 5.45
C LYS A 181 22.74 -5.36 5.53
N ILE A 182 21.93 -6.23 4.91
CA ILE A 182 22.20 -7.67 4.87
C ILE A 182 23.36 -7.92 3.90
N VAL A 183 24.40 -8.58 4.41
CA VAL A 183 25.59 -8.99 3.64
C VAL A 183 25.44 -10.46 3.22
N ASN A 184 25.08 -11.34 4.15
CA ASN A 184 24.75 -12.75 3.87
C ASN A 184 23.33 -13.06 4.37
N TYR A 185 22.48 -13.58 3.47
CA TYR A 185 21.13 -14.04 3.81
C TYR A 185 21.17 -15.33 4.65
N PRO A 186 20.15 -15.59 5.49
CA PRO A 186 20.15 -16.74 6.38
C PRO A 186 20.07 -18.05 5.58
N GLU A 187 21.06 -18.92 5.74
CA GLU A 187 21.13 -20.21 5.04
C GLU A 187 21.14 -21.39 6.03
N GLY A 188 20.17 -22.30 5.89
CA GLY A 188 20.09 -23.53 6.69
C GLY A 188 20.01 -23.27 8.20
N ARG A 189 21.14 -23.40 8.90
CA ARG A 189 21.28 -23.11 10.35
C ARG A 189 21.96 -21.79 10.68
N SER A 190 22.56 -21.10 9.70
CA SER A 190 23.22 -19.82 9.91
C SER A 190 22.20 -18.71 10.21
N ALA A 191 22.61 -17.73 11.02
CA ALA A 191 21.94 -16.43 11.07
C ALA A 191 22.13 -15.68 9.74
N ALA A 192 21.42 -14.57 9.56
CA ALA A 192 21.84 -13.57 8.59
C ALA A 192 23.11 -12.88 9.13
N GLU A 193 23.99 -12.43 8.23
CA GLU A 193 25.11 -11.54 8.56
C GLU A 193 24.87 -10.18 7.94
N GLY A 194 25.17 -9.11 8.66
CA GLY A 194 24.96 -7.74 8.19
C GLY A 194 25.98 -6.75 8.69
N GLU A 195 25.95 -5.56 8.09
CA GLU A 195 26.76 -4.41 8.45
C GLU A 195 25.84 -3.26 8.91
N VAL A 196 26.19 -2.61 10.02
CA VAL A 196 25.47 -1.40 10.45
C VAL A 196 25.83 -0.28 9.47
N ILE A 197 24.81 0.30 8.82
CA ILE A 197 24.94 1.43 7.89
C ILE A 197 24.44 2.74 8.49
N GLU A 198 23.65 2.67 9.57
CA GLU A 198 23.07 3.84 10.23
C GLU A 198 22.79 3.52 11.72
N ILE A 199 22.98 4.52 12.58
CA ILE A 199 22.59 4.48 14.00
C ILE A 199 21.53 5.56 14.17
N LEU A 200 20.32 5.17 14.58
CA LEU A 200 19.16 6.08 14.67
C LEU A 200 19.10 6.82 16.01
N GLY A 201 19.66 6.23 17.07
CA GLY A 201 19.67 6.75 18.44
C GLY A 201 19.54 5.63 19.47
N HIS A 202 19.41 5.93 20.75
CA HIS A 202 18.98 4.95 21.74
C HIS A 202 17.50 4.60 21.52
N LYS A 203 17.09 3.36 21.78
CA LYS A 203 15.69 2.93 21.59
C LYS A 203 14.66 3.67 22.47
N ASP A 204 15.14 4.42 23.46
CA ASP A 204 14.36 5.16 24.45
C ASP A 204 14.48 6.69 24.26
N ASP A 205 15.19 7.15 23.21
CA ASP A 205 15.29 8.57 22.87
C ASP A 205 14.03 9.03 22.09
N PRO A 206 13.50 10.25 22.33
CA PRO A 206 12.32 10.76 21.62
C PRO A 206 12.48 10.80 20.10
N GLY A 207 11.45 10.36 19.37
CA GLY A 207 11.41 10.38 17.89
C GLY A 207 12.19 9.27 17.20
N VAL A 208 13.05 8.53 17.91
CA VAL A 208 13.76 7.35 17.37
C VAL A 208 12.79 6.19 17.12
N ASP A 209 11.67 6.18 17.84
CA ASP A 209 10.54 5.26 17.67
C ASP A 209 9.87 5.40 16.28
N ILE A 210 9.51 6.62 15.88
CA ILE A 210 8.96 6.91 14.55
C ILE A 210 10.04 6.75 13.48
N LEU A 211 11.27 7.22 13.72
CA LEU A 211 12.37 7.08 12.77
C LEU A 211 12.68 5.60 12.44
N ALA A 212 12.55 4.70 13.42
CA ALA A 212 12.66 3.26 13.18
C ALA A 212 11.57 2.74 12.22
N ILE A 213 10.30 3.18 12.37
CA ILE A 213 9.19 2.84 11.47
C ILE A 213 9.46 3.38 10.06
N VAL A 214 9.90 4.63 9.93
CA VAL A 214 10.25 5.29 8.66
C VAL A 214 11.30 4.49 7.88
N ARG A 215 12.38 4.06 8.53
CA ARG A 215 13.44 3.27 7.86
C ARG A 215 13.04 1.81 7.63
N LYS A 216 12.21 1.22 8.50
CA LYS A 216 11.63 -0.13 8.31
C LYS A 216 10.78 -0.21 7.04
N HIS A 217 9.97 0.82 6.77
CA HIS A 217 9.14 0.92 5.57
C HIS A 217 9.85 1.55 4.35
N GLN A 218 11.15 1.83 4.46
CA GLN A 218 11.98 2.39 3.38
C GLN A 218 11.36 3.69 2.78
N LEU A 219 10.93 4.59 3.67
CA LEU A 219 10.40 5.90 3.34
C LEU A 219 11.54 6.94 3.28
N PRO A 220 11.76 7.63 2.14
CA PRO A 220 12.87 8.57 2.00
C PRO A 220 12.54 9.94 2.62
N GLU A 221 13.12 10.25 3.78
CA GLU A 221 12.97 11.57 4.41
C GLU A 221 13.66 12.67 3.58
N THR A 222 14.93 12.46 3.24
CA THR A 222 15.77 13.44 2.54
C THR A 222 15.59 13.42 1.03
N PHE A 223 15.47 14.58 0.40
CA PHE A 223 15.58 14.75 -1.05
C PHE A 223 17.05 14.78 -1.49
N GLN A 224 17.34 14.28 -2.70
CA GLN A 224 18.69 14.35 -3.26
C GLN A 224 19.07 15.79 -3.65
N PRO A 225 20.37 16.18 -3.62
CA PRO A 225 20.79 17.55 -3.95
C PRO A 225 20.35 18.04 -5.33
N GLU A 226 20.30 17.15 -6.32
CA GLU A 226 19.83 17.46 -7.68
C GLU A 226 18.33 17.81 -7.71
N VAL A 227 17.52 17.12 -6.91
CA VAL A 227 16.07 17.36 -6.76
C VAL A 227 15.80 18.69 -6.05
N LEU A 228 16.61 19.02 -5.03
CA LEU A 228 16.54 20.31 -4.34
C LEU A 228 16.96 21.46 -5.27
N ALA A 229 18.05 21.30 -6.03
CA ALA A 229 18.49 22.30 -6.99
C ALA A 229 17.46 22.57 -8.10
N GLU A 230 16.70 21.55 -8.52
CA GLU A 230 15.58 21.73 -9.45
C GLU A 230 14.38 22.46 -8.79
N ALA A 231 14.05 22.13 -7.54
CA ALA A 231 12.99 22.81 -6.79
C ALA A 231 13.30 24.29 -6.49
N ASP A 232 14.55 24.61 -6.14
CA ASP A 232 15.01 25.97 -5.86
C ASP A 232 15.17 26.82 -7.13
N ALA A 233 15.21 26.19 -8.32
CA ALA A 233 15.18 26.87 -9.61
C ALA A 233 13.76 27.26 -10.06
N ALA A 234 12.70 26.75 -9.43
CA ALA A 234 11.33 27.16 -9.72
C ALA A 234 11.07 28.60 -9.21
N PRO A 235 10.30 29.44 -9.93
CA PRO A 235 10.08 30.83 -9.53
C PRO A 235 9.34 30.98 -8.19
N ASP A 236 9.53 32.10 -7.50
CA ASP A 236 8.75 32.48 -6.30
C ASP A 236 7.37 33.06 -6.66
N ALA A 237 7.24 33.63 -7.86
CA ALA A 237 6.03 34.24 -8.39
C ALA A 237 5.96 34.08 -9.91
N ILE A 238 4.73 33.94 -10.43
CA ILE A 238 4.43 33.83 -11.86
C ILE A 238 4.42 35.22 -12.50
N THR A 239 4.88 35.35 -13.75
CA THR A 239 4.85 36.63 -14.47
C THR A 239 3.61 36.80 -15.36
N GLU A 240 3.24 38.03 -15.68
CA GLU A 240 2.08 38.30 -16.56
C GLU A 240 2.37 37.83 -18.00
N GLU A 241 3.62 37.98 -18.45
CA GLU A 241 4.11 37.46 -19.73
C GLU A 241 4.01 35.92 -19.80
N GLU A 242 4.25 35.22 -18.69
CA GLU A 242 4.14 33.76 -18.57
C GLU A 242 2.68 33.30 -18.60
N ILE A 243 1.76 34.04 -17.97
CA ILE A 243 0.31 33.81 -18.02
C ILE A 243 -0.21 33.98 -19.45
N ILE A 244 0.14 35.10 -20.10
CA ILE A 244 -0.31 35.45 -21.45
C ILE A 244 0.26 34.48 -22.49
N SER A 245 1.55 34.14 -22.42
CA SER A 245 2.20 33.25 -23.40
C SER A 245 1.69 31.81 -23.35
N GLN A 246 1.21 31.36 -22.20
CA GLN A 246 0.53 30.06 -22.05
C GLN A 246 -0.97 30.09 -22.40
N GLY A 247 -1.54 31.26 -22.73
CA GLY A 247 -2.96 31.40 -23.05
C GLY A 247 -3.91 31.01 -21.90
N ARG A 248 -3.45 31.12 -20.64
CA ARG A 248 -4.22 30.67 -19.47
C ARG A 248 -5.47 31.51 -19.27
N ARG A 249 -6.58 30.85 -18.89
CA ARG A 249 -7.81 31.56 -18.51
C ARG A 249 -7.57 32.36 -17.23
N ASP A 250 -7.78 33.66 -17.26
CA ASP A 250 -7.69 34.50 -16.06
C ASP A 250 -8.99 34.37 -15.25
N LEU A 251 -8.85 33.91 -14.01
CA LEU A 251 -9.92 33.80 -13.03
C LEU A 251 -9.65 34.64 -11.76
N ARG A 252 -8.62 35.50 -11.75
CA ARG A 252 -8.17 36.31 -10.59
C ARG A 252 -9.22 37.31 -10.09
N ALA A 253 -10.29 37.53 -10.86
CA ALA A 253 -11.42 38.39 -10.51
C ALA A 253 -12.61 37.64 -9.87
N LYS A 254 -12.57 36.30 -9.77
CA LYS A 254 -13.61 35.50 -9.09
C LYS A 254 -13.35 35.38 -7.59
N THR A 255 -14.42 35.32 -6.79
CA THR A 255 -14.35 34.89 -5.39
C THR A 255 -14.06 33.39 -5.34
N ILE A 256 -12.81 33.01 -5.09
CA ILE A 256 -12.34 31.62 -5.00
C ILE A 256 -11.66 31.44 -3.64
N VAL A 257 -11.93 30.34 -2.93
CA VAL A 257 -11.37 30.06 -1.59
C VAL A 257 -10.79 28.65 -1.50
N THR A 258 -9.79 28.46 -0.64
CA THR A 258 -9.42 27.11 -0.14
C THR A 258 -10.15 26.85 1.18
N ILE A 259 -10.44 25.59 1.52
CA ILE A 259 -11.04 25.22 2.81
C ILE A 259 -10.35 23.96 3.32
N ASP A 260 -9.48 24.12 4.32
CA ASP A 260 -8.50 23.11 4.72
C ASP A 260 -8.51 22.82 6.23
N GLY A 261 -7.69 21.87 6.67
CA GLY A 261 -7.33 21.73 8.08
C GLY A 261 -6.42 22.87 8.54
N GLU A 262 -6.51 23.26 9.82
CA GLU A 262 -5.73 24.36 10.42
C GLU A 262 -4.22 24.21 10.15
N ASP A 263 -3.70 22.98 10.25
CA ASP A 263 -2.29 22.61 10.14
C ASP A 263 -1.76 22.54 8.68
N ALA A 264 -2.65 22.51 7.68
CA ALA A 264 -2.32 22.22 6.27
C ALA A 264 -1.57 23.37 5.56
N LYS A 265 -0.59 23.04 4.71
CA LYS A 265 0.30 24.03 4.02
C LYS A 265 0.43 23.75 2.52
N ASP A 266 0.26 22.49 2.16
CA ASP A 266 0.08 21.88 0.87
C ASP A 266 -1.38 22.01 0.38
N LEU A 267 -1.82 23.25 0.12
CA LEU A 267 -3.18 23.55 -0.34
C LEU A 267 -3.33 23.15 -1.83
N ASP A 268 -3.83 21.94 -2.08
CA ASP A 268 -4.01 21.34 -3.41
C ASP A 268 -5.16 21.97 -4.21
N ASP A 269 -6.27 22.32 -3.55
CA ASP A 269 -7.53 22.69 -4.19
C ASP A 269 -8.15 24.01 -3.71
N ALA A 270 -8.91 24.64 -4.60
CA ALA A 270 -9.68 25.84 -4.33
C ALA A 270 -11.01 25.80 -5.11
N VAL A 271 -12.07 26.37 -4.55
CA VAL A 271 -13.44 26.22 -5.06
C VAL A 271 -14.21 27.53 -5.16
N ASN A 272 -15.16 27.59 -6.09
CA ASN A 272 -16.22 28.61 -6.12
C ASN A 272 -17.54 28.04 -6.65
N VAL A 273 -18.67 28.64 -6.28
CA VAL A 273 -20.01 28.25 -6.76
C VAL A 273 -20.80 29.46 -7.22
N GLU A 274 -21.25 29.49 -8.48
CA GLU A 274 -22.01 30.56 -9.11
C GLU A 274 -23.45 30.10 -9.41
N LEU A 275 -24.44 30.96 -9.16
CA LEU A 275 -25.78 30.80 -9.76
C LEU A 275 -25.80 31.53 -11.11
N LEU A 276 -26.27 30.86 -12.17
CA LEU A 276 -26.28 31.37 -13.53
C LEU A 276 -27.64 31.97 -13.92
N GLU A 277 -27.65 32.81 -14.96
CA GLU A 277 -28.87 33.50 -15.46
C GLU A 277 -29.97 32.53 -15.93
N ASN A 278 -29.60 31.31 -16.35
CA ASN A 278 -30.53 30.24 -16.72
C ASN A 278 -31.07 29.45 -15.51
N GLY A 279 -30.64 29.78 -14.29
CA GLY A 279 -30.98 29.09 -13.04
C GLY A 279 -30.11 27.86 -12.73
N ASN A 280 -29.20 27.46 -13.63
CA ASN A 280 -28.24 26.39 -13.35
C ASN A 280 -27.18 26.85 -12.34
N VAL A 281 -26.50 25.91 -11.69
CA VAL A 281 -25.41 26.18 -10.76
C VAL A 281 -24.08 25.78 -11.40
N ARG A 282 -23.08 26.66 -11.39
CA ARG A 282 -21.71 26.32 -11.78
C ARG A 282 -20.84 26.11 -10.56
N LEU A 283 -20.17 24.96 -10.50
CA LEU A 283 -19.07 24.69 -9.58
C LEU A 283 -17.75 24.87 -10.33
N GLY A 284 -16.85 25.70 -9.80
CA GLY A 284 -15.44 25.74 -10.18
C GLY A 284 -14.62 24.96 -9.17
N VAL A 285 -13.80 24.01 -9.66
CA VAL A 285 -12.77 23.31 -8.89
C VAL A 285 -11.42 23.61 -9.54
N HIS A 286 -10.51 24.21 -8.79
CA HIS A 286 -9.24 24.74 -9.27
C HIS A 286 -8.10 24.05 -8.52
N ILE A 287 -7.37 23.16 -9.20
CA ILE A 287 -6.33 22.33 -8.57
C ILE A 287 -4.94 22.86 -8.93
N ALA A 288 -4.02 22.87 -7.96
CA ALA A 288 -2.63 23.25 -8.13
C ALA A 288 -1.98 22.61 -9.37
N ASP A 289 -1.45 23.44 -10.28
CA ASP A 289 -0.86 22.96 -11.55
C ASP A 289 0.57 22.45 -11.38
N VAL A 290 0.73 21.40 -10.56
CA VAL A 290 2.03 20.78 -10.28
C VAL A 290 2.69 20.24 -11.56
N SER A 291 1.89 19.85 -12.56
CA SER A 291 2.38 19.41 -13.88
C SER A 291 3.18 20.48 -14.62
N TYR A 292 2.98 21.75 -14.31
CA TYR A 292 3.72 22.86 -14.89
C TYR A 292 5.16 22.93 -14.37
N TYR A 293 5.36 22.63 -13.09
CA TYR A 293 6.66 22.69 -12.41
C TYR A 293 7.40 21.35 -12.45
N VAL A 294 6.69 20.23 -12.31
CA VAL A 294 7.29 18.87 -12.26
C VAL A 294 7.05 18.15 -13.59
N ARG A 295 8.02 18.29 -14.51
CA ARG A 295 7.95 17.76 -15.89
C ARG A 295 8.43 16.30 -15.96
N GLU A 296 7.86 15.50 -16.88
CA GLU A 296 8.23 14.08 -17.03
C GLU A 296 9.74 13.90 -17.30
N GLY A 297 10.37 12.97 -16.59
CA GLY A 297 11.78 12.58 -16.76
C GLY A 297 12.80 13.50 -16.07
N THR A 298 12.35 14.48 -15.30
CA THR A 298 13.22 15.34 -14.47
C THR A 298 13.59 14.69 -13.12
N ALA A 299 14.48 15.31 -12.34
CA ALA A 299 14.86 14.76 -11.03
C ALA A 299 13.70 14.85 -10.04
N LEU A 300 12.94 15.96 -10.07
CA LEU A 300 11.67 16.10 -9.34
C LEU A 300 10.66 15.01 -9.70
N ASP A 301 10.52 14.68 -10.98
CA ASP A 301 9.58 13.64 -11.43
C ASP A 301 10.01 12.24 -11.00
N ILE A 302 11.27 11.90 -11.20
CA ILE A 302 11.82 10.59 -10.80
C ILE A 302 11.66 10.38 -9.29
N GLU A 303 11.90 11.42 -8.48
CA GLU A 303 11.72 11.36 -7.03
C GLU A 303 10.24 11.35 -6.61
N ALA A 304 9.37 12.11 -7.28
CA ALA A 304 7.93 12.07 -7.06
C ALA A 304 7.33 10.69 -7.39
N TYR A 305 7.79 10.05 -8.48
CA TYR A 305 7.48 8.66 -8.80
C TYR A 305 7.99 7.74 -7.69
N ASN A 306 9.29 7.81 -7.33
CA ASN A 306 9.88 6.97 -6.28
C ASN A 306 9.16 7.07 -4.93
N ARG A 307 8.56 8.23 -4.60
CA ARG A 307 7.73 8.44 -3.41
C ARG A 307 6.30 7.93 -3.61
N GLY A 308 5.67 8.23 -4.74
CA GLY A 308 4.29 7.82 -5.10
C GLY A 308 3.20 8.62 -4.40
N CYS A 309 3.39 8.94 -3.12
CA CYS A 309 2.54 9.87 -2.35
C CYS A 309 3.32 10.52 -1.20
N SER A 310 2.72 11.52 -0.56
CA SER A 310 3.13 11.96 0.78
C SER A 310 2.68 10.94 1.84
N VAL A 311 3.35 10.91 2.99
CA VAL A 311 2.99 10.05 4.15
C VAL A 311 2.80 10.93 5.38
N TYR A 312 1.67 10.77 6.08
CA TYR A 312 1.21 11.64 7.17
C TYR A 312 1.32 10.90 8.52
N LEU A 313 2.54 10.87 9.08
CA LEU A 313 2.83 10.24 10.36
C LEU A 313 2.41 11.14 11.53
N THR A 314 2.26 10.57 12.73
CA THR A 314 1.68 11.27 13.89
C THR A 314 2.45 12.53 14.34
N ASP A 315 3.76 12.63 14.08
CA ASP A 315 4.57 13.82 14.41
C ASP A 315 5.05 14.63 13.19
N ARG A 316 4.95 14.08 11.97
CA ARG A 316 5.58 14.65 10.77
C ARG A 316 4.93 14.18 9.46
N VAL A 317 5.06 15.00 8.43
CA VAL A 317 4.75 14.60 7.05
C VAL A 317 6.07 14.31 6.32
N ILE A 318 6.14 13.18 5.61
CA ILE A 318 7.18 12.91 4.60
C ILE A 318 6.55 13.28 3.25
N PRO A 319 6.88 14.44 2.64
CA PRO A 319 6.18 14.93 1.47
C PRO A 319 6.65 14.23 0.18
N MET A 320 5.76 14.14 -0.81
CA MET A 320 6.09 13.68 -2.16
C MET A 320 7.02 14.64 -2.91
N LEU A 321 6.93 15.94 -2.62
CA LEU A 321 7.66 17.01 -3.30
C LEU A 321 8.38 17.90 -2.28
N PRO A 322 9.51 18.55 -2.65
CA PRO A 322 10.18 19.50 -1.77
C PRO A 322 9.28 20.66 -1.34
N HIS A 323 9.42 21.12 -0.10
CA HIS A 323 8.57 22.19 0.47
C HIS A 323 8.56 23.50 -0.32
N ARG A 324 9.66 23.80 -1.05
CA ARG A 324 9.77 24.94 -1.96
C ARG A 324 8.74 24.92 -3.10
N LEU A 325 8.24 23.73 -3.44
CA LEU A 325 7.09 23.54 -4.33
C LEU A 325 5.81 23.32 -3.52
N SER A 326 5.78 22.29 -2.65
CA SER A 326 4.55 21.79 -2.02
C SER A 326 3.84 22.85 -1.18
N ASN A 327 4.59 23.69 -0.46
CA ASN A 327 4.05 24.73 0.42
C ASN A 327 4.20 26.13 -0.23
N GLY A 328 4.99 26.24 -1.30
CA GLY A 328 5.41 27.49 -1.94
C GLY A 328 4.60 27.82 -3.19
N ILE A 329 5.17 27.52 -4.37
CA ILE A 329 4.62 27.95 -5.66
C ILE A 329 3.46 27.06 -6.17
N CYS A 330 3.37 25.80 -5.74
CA CYS A 330 2.23 24.94 -6.07
C CYS A 330 1.01 25.21 -5.17
N SER A 331 1.23 25.34 -3.86
CA SER A 331 0.16 25.58 -2.87
C SER A 331 -0.63 26.85 -3.18
N LEU A 332 -1.96 26.75 -3.15
CA LEU A 332 -2.94 27.79 -3.50
C LEU A 332 -3.10 28.89 -2.42
N ASN A 333 -1.95 29.30 -1.87
CA ASN A 333 -1.76 30.32 -0.84
C ASN A 333 -2.63 31.59 -1.07
N PRO A 334 -3.17 32.18 0.01
CA PRO A 334 -4.15 33.25 -0.08
C PRO A 334 -3.59 34.52 -0.76
N ARG A 335 -4.40 35.09 -1.65
CA ARG A 335 -4.24 36.43 -2.25
C ARG A 335 -3.00 36.64 -3.12
N VAL A 336 -2.33 35.55 -3.52
CA VAL A 336 -1.24 35.55 -4.52
C VAL A 336 -1.68 34.82 -5.80
N ASP A 337 -1.05 35.16 -6.92
CA ASP A 337 -1.36 34.51 -8.21
C ASP A 337 -0.81 33.09 -8.23
N ARG A 338 -1.65 32.14 -8.67
CA ARG A 338 -1.33 30.71 -8.72
C ARG A 338 -1.87 30.05 -9.97
N LEU A 339 -1.05 29.17 -10.56
CA LEU A 339 -1.41 28.39 -11.74
C LEU A 339 -2.24 27.17 -11.33
N THR A 340 -3.36 26.95 -12.01
CA THR A 340 -4.22 25.79 -11.75
C THR A 340 -4.60 25.04 -13.03
N MET A 341 -4.86 23.74 -12.86
CA MET A 341 -5.69 22.95 -13.76
C MET A 341 -7.12 23.01 -13.21
N SER A 342 -8.04 23.58 -13.98
CA SER A 342 -9.41 23.86 -13.53
C SER A 342 -10.42 22.94 -14.21
N CYS A 343 -11.46 22.57 -13.47
CA CYS A 343 -12.67 21.95 -13.97
C CYS A 343 -13.86 22.85 -13.58
N GLU A 344 -14.55 23.44 -14.56
CA GLU A 344 -15.83 24.13 -14.35
C GLU A 344 -16.97 23.21 -14.79
N MET A 345 -17.94 22.97 -13.90
CA MET A 345 -19.08 22.07 -14.10
C MET A 345 -20.39 22.85 -13.95
N GLU A 346 -21.27 22.80 -14.95
CA GLU A 346 -22.62 23.39 -14.91
C GLU A 346 -23.66 22.30 -14.67
N PHE A 347 -24.38 22.43 -13.55
CA PHE A 347 -25.42 21.51 -13.09
C PHE A 347 -26.82 22.08 -13.35
N ASP A 348 -27.68 21.24 -13.94
CA ASP A 348 -29.12 21.52 -13.98
C ASP A 348 -29.81 21.28 -12.62
N GLN A 349 -31.13 21.52 -12.56
CA GLN A 349 -31.89 21.37 -11.32
C GLN A 349 -31.92 19.93 -10.78
N ASP A 350 -31.80 18.92 -11.65
CA ASP A 350 -31.69 17.51 -11.30
C ASP A 350 -30.25 17.11 -10.88
N LEU A 351 -29.32 18.07 -10.87
CA LEU A 351 -27.89 17.92 -10.68
C LEU A 351 -27.21 17.00 -11.70
N LYS A 352 -27.67 17.01 -12.94
CA LYS A 352 -26.87 16.47 -14.05
C LYS A 352 -25.87 17.53 -14.49
N VAL A 353 -24.61 17.13 -14.70
CA VAL A 353 -23.66 17.94 -15.46
C VAL A 353 -24.20 18.06 -16.90
N VAL A 354 -24.62 19.26 -17.28
CA VAL A 354 -25.13 19.56 -18.63
C VAL A 354 -24.06 20.17 -19.53
N LYS A 355 -23.00 20.73 -18.93
CA LYS A 355 -21.80 21.23 -19.58
C LYS A 355 -20.66 21.19 -18.58
N HIS A 356 -19.46 20.84 -19.03
CA HIS A 356 -18.22 21.05 -18.29
C HIS A 356 -17.11 21.55 -19.20
N ASP A 357 -16.03 22.03 -18.59
CA ASP A 357 -14.85 22.57 -19.26
C ASP A 357 -13.61 22.28 -18.39
N ILE A 358 -12.51 21.83 -19.00
CA ILE A 358 -11.27 21.44 -18.32
C ILE A 358 -10.12 22.21 -18.98
N PHE A 359 -9.42 23.06 -18.22
CA PHE A 359 -8.49 24.04 -18.79
C PHE A 359 -7.43 24.52 -17.81
N THR A 360 -6.29 24.97 -18.34
CA THR A 360 -5.25 25.66 -17.56
C THR A 360 -5.60 27.13 -17.33
N SER A 361 -5.46 27.60 -16.09
CA SER A 361 -5.83 28.96 -15.68
C SER A 361 -4.81 29.56 -14.71
N VAL A 362 -5.06 30.82 -14.34
CA VAL A 362 -4.48 31.50 -13.18
C VAL A 362 -5.62 31.96 -12.24
N ILE A 363 -5.46 31.73 -10.95
CA ILE A 363 -6.38 32.19 -9.89
C ILE A 363 -5.65 33.11 -8.92
N ARG A 364 -6.42 33.85 -8.11
CA ARG A 364 -5.96 34.54 -6.90
C ARG A 364 -7.01 34.29 -5.82
N THR A 365 -6.71 33.40 -4.87
CA THR A 365 -7.67 33.03 -3.82
C THR A 365 -7.97 34.21 -2.90
N SER A 366 -9.24 34.42 -2.54
CA SER A 366 -9.67 35.55 -1.70
C SER A 366 -9.25 35.37 -0.24
N GLU A 367 -9.36 34.15 0.28
CA GLU A 367 -8.99 33.74 1.63
C GLU A 367 -8.63 32.25 1.67
N ARG A 368 -7.77 31.85 2.62
CA ARG A 368 -7.60 30.46 3.08
C ARG A 368 -8.53 30.26 4.26
N MET A 369 -9.59 29.47 4.09
CA MET A 369 -10.50 29.12 5.17
C MET A 369 -10.03 27.85 5.90
N THR A 370 -10.60 27.59 7.07
CA THR A 370 -10.46 26.28 7.73
C THR A 370 -11.82 25.63 7.93
N TYR A 371 -11.87 24.29 7.94
CA TYR A 371 -13.11 23.54 8.15
C TYR A 371 -13.85 23.99 9.42
N THR A 372 -13.13 24.16 10.53
CA THR A 372 -13.68 24.65 11.81
C THR A 372 -14.40 26.00 11.66
N ASN A 373 -13.81 26.94 10.91
CA ASN A 373 -14.40 28.26 10.71
C ASN A 373 -15.63 28.19 9.79
N VAL A 374 -15.56 27.45 8.68
CA VAL A 374 -16.70 27.31 7.74
C VAL A 374 -17.88 26.60 8.40
N ARG A 375 -17.62 25.53 9.17
CA ARG A 375 -18.64 24.90 10.03
C ARG A 375 -19.31 25.92 10.94
N LYS A 376 -18.52 26.61 11.79
CA LYS A 376 -19.05 27.57 12.77
C LYS A 376 -19.86 28.70 12.12
N LEU A 377 -19.44 29.17 10.95
CA LEU A 377 -20.17 30.18 10.20
C LEU A 377 -21.54 29.66 9.71
N LEU A 378 -21.60 28.43 9.19
CA LEU A 378 -22.83 27.81 8.70
C LEU A 378 -23.80 27.43 9.83
N THR A 379 -23.31 26.87 10.94
CA THR A 379 -24.15 26.47 12.08
C THR A 379 -24.58 27.64 12.97
N GLY A 380 -23.97 28.82 12.82
CA GLY A 380 -24.20 29.99 13.68
C GLY A 380 -23.47 29.92 15.03
N GLU A 381 -22.52 29.00 15.18
CA GLU A 381 -21.60 28.88 16.34
C GLU A 381 -20.43 29.88 16.27
N ALA A 382 -20.25 30.61 15.16
CA ALA A 382 -19.16 31.55 14.97
C ALA A 382 -19.27 32.79 15.88
N GLU A 383 -18.13 33.18 16.44
CA GLU A 383 -18.00 34.41 17.24
C GLU A 383 -18.27 35.66 16.37
N PRO A 384 -18.85 36.74 16.92
CA PRO A 384 -19.27 37.91 16.13
C PRO A 384 -18.16 38.51 15.26
N GLU A 385 -16.91 38.53 15.75
CA GLU A 385 -15.74 39.02 15.01
C GLU A 385 -15.42 38.17 13.76
N ILE A 386 -15.65 36.85 13.84
CA ILE A 386 -15.47 35.89 12.74
C ILE A 386 -16.59 36.08 11.71
N VAL A 387 -17.84 36.28 12.18
CA VAL A 387 -19.00 36.57 11.31
C VAL A 387 -18.82 37.89 10.58
N GLU A 388 -18.37 38.96 11.25
CA GLU A 388 -18.11 40.26 10.62
C GLU A 388 -16.96 40.18 9.61
N LYS A 389 -15.84 39.51 9.96
CA LYS A 389 -14.69 39.32 9.06
C LYS A 389 -15.08 38.62 7.75
N TYR A 390 -15.94 37.62 7.81
CA TYR A 390 -16.29 36.77 6.66
C TYR A 390 -17.69 37.03 6.08
N ALA A 391 -18.37 38.10 6.50
CA ALA A 391 -19.73 38.43 6.07
C ALA A 391 -19.93 38.42 4.53
N TYR A 392 -18.88 38.82 3.78
CA TYR A 392 -18.89 38.87 2.32
C TYR A 392 -18.85 37.49 1.62
N LEU A 393 -18.48 36.42 2.33
CA LEU A 393 -18.45 35.03 1.82
C LEU A 393 -19.68 34.21 2.24
N MET A 394 -20.53 34.73 3.14
CA MET A 394 -21.61 33.95 3.76
C MET A 394 -22.65 33.42 2.78
N GLU A 395 -22.99 34.19 1.74
CA GLU A 395 -23.93 33.73 0.70
C GLU A 395 -23.30 32.75 -0.29
N ASP A 396 -21.96 32.69 -0.35
CA ASP A 396 -21.23 31.71 -1.15
C ASP A 396 -21.11 30.38 -0.38
N PHE A 397 -20.77 30.42 0.91
CA PHE A 397 -20.75 29.21 1.76
C PHE A 397 -22.12 28.52 1.85
N LYS A 398 -23.22 29.27 1.98
CA LYS A 398 -24.60 28.71 1.94
C LYS A 398 -24.91 28.04 0.60
N ARG A 399 -24.48 28.63 -0.51
CA ARG A 399 -24.68 28.08 -1.87
C ARG A 399 -23.85 26.83 -2.09
N MET A 400 -22.65 26.79 -1.51
CA MET A 400 -21.80 25.60 -1.46
C MET A 400 -22.44 24.48 -0.63
N GLU A 401 -22.96 24.79 0.56
CA GLU A 401 -23.69 23.85 1.42
C GLU A 401 -24.92 23.26 0.71
N GLU A 402 -25.75 24.10 0.08
CA GLU A 402 -26.92 23.62 -0.67
C GLU A 402 -26.52 22.69 -1.82
N LEU A 403 -25.51 23.07 -2.60
CA LEU A 403 -25.02 22.25 -3.72
C LEU A 403 -24.47 20.91 -3.22
N ALA A 404 -23.62 20.92 -2.19
CA ALA A 404 -23.03 19.69 -1.63
C ALA A 404 -24.10 18.78 -1.02
N ALA A 405 -25.04 19.31 -0.25
CA ALA A 405 -26.14 18.52 0.33
C ALA A 405 -27.03 17.88 -0.75
N ARG A 406 -27.29 18.60 -1.86
CA ARG A 406 -28.01 18.06 -3.03
C ARG A 406 -27.16 17.00 -3.77
N LEU A 407 -25.85 17.21 -3.94
CA LEU A 407 -24.92 16.24 -4.56
C LEU A 407 -24.82 14.95 -3.74
N ARG A 408 -24.61 15.03 -2.42
CA ARG A 408 -24.61 13.86 -1.51
C ARG A 408 -25.94 13.10 -1.59
N SER A 409 -27.05 13.83 -1.59
CA SER A 409 -28.39 13.25 -1.76
C SER A 409 -28.55 12.50 -3.09
N ARG A 410 -27.84 12.89 -4.16
CA ARG A 410 -27.81 12.18 -5.45
C ARG A 410 -26.84 10.99 -5.42
N ARG A 411 -25.65 11.13 -4.82
CA ARG A 411 -24.64 10.08 -4.59
C ARG A 411 -25.21 8.89 -3.81
N MET A 412 -25.94 9.15 -2.71
CA MET A 412 -26.59 8.09 -1.92
C MET A 412 -27.79 7.45 -2.63
N LYS A 413 -28.60 8.23 -3.38
CA LYS A 413 -29.69 7.67 -4.21
C LYS A 413 -29.19 6.76 -5.34
N ARG A 414 -27.99 7.03 -5.88
CA ARG A 414 -27.27 6.17 -6.83
C ARG A 414 -26.82 4.86 -6.16
N GLY A 415 -26.54 4.89 -4.86
CA GLY A 415 -26.21 3.72 -4.05
C GLY A 415 -24.75 3.65 -3.62
N ALA A 416 -24.06 4.78 -3.51
CA ALA A 416 -22.77 4.86 -2.82
C ALA A 416 -22.91 4.37 -1.35
N ILE A 417 -21.80 3.93 -0.77
CA ILE A 417 -21.73 3.41 0.60
C ILE A 417 -20.98 4.45 1.45
N ASP A 418 -21.66 5.08 2.40
CA ASP A 418 -21.10 6.10 3.27
C ASP A 418 -20.61 5.46 4.58
N PHE A 419 -19.34 5.07 4.60
CA PHE A 419 -18.70 4.47 5.77
C PHE A 419 -18.27 5.53 6.79
N ASP A 420 -19.17 5.90 7.69
CA ASP A 420 -18.93 6.88 8.75
C ASP A 420 -18.16 6.23 9.93
N PHE A 421 -16.86 6.02 9.75
CA PHE A 421 -15.98 5.49 10.80
C PHE A 421 -15.30 6.61 11.59
N GLU A 422 -15.31 6.50 12.92
CA GLU A 422 -14.61 7.40 13.82
C GLU A 422 -13.08 7.18 13.71
N GLU A 423 -12.41 8.03 12.93
CA GLU A 423 -10.93 8.07 12.89
C GLU A 423 -10.35 8.73 14.15
N SER A 424 -9.08 8.43 14.47
CA SER A 424 -8.38 9.03 15.61
C SER A 424 -7.47 10.19 15.17
N LYS A 425 -7.49 11.30 15.92
CA LYS A 425 -6.43 12.32 15.91
C LYS A 425 -5.68 12.23 17.23
N ILE A 426 -4.48 11.63 17.19
CA ILE A 426 -3.55 11.64 18.31
C ILE A 426 -2.97 13.05 18.43
N LEU A 427 -3.03 13.63 19.62
CA LEU A 427 -2.40 14.92 19.94
C LEU A 427 -1.04 14.64 20.60
N VAL A 428 0.00 15.37 20.20
CA VAL A 428 1.37 15.21 20.72
C VAL A 428 1.92 16.54 21.24
N ASP A 429 2.87 16.46 22.19
CA ASP A 429 3.68 17.60 22.63
C ASP A 429 4.88 17.88 21.70
N ALA A 430 5.69 18.88 22.05
CA ALA A 430 6.86 19.29 21.26
C ALA A 430 7.96 18.22 21.22
N GLU A 431 7.96 17.32 22.19
CA GLU A 431 8.84 16.16 22.31
C GLU A 431 8.30 14.91 21.60
N GLY A 432 7.10 14.98 21.00
CA GLY A 432 6.48 13.88 20.26
C GLY A 432 5.89 12.77 21.14
N LYS A 433 5.63 13.05 22.43
CA LYS A 433 4.85 12.18 23.31
C LYS A 433 3.34 12.44 23.09
N PRO A 434 2.48 11.41 23.03
CA PRO A 434 1.04 11.62 23.00
C PRO A 434 0.54 12.24 24.30
N THR A 435 -0.30 13.26 24.17
CA THR A 435 -0.96 13.98 25.27
C THR A 435 -2.44 13.64 25.38
N ASP A 436 -3.10 13.34 24.24
CA ASP A 436 -4.49 12.91 24.17
C ASP A 436 -4.76 12.12 22.86
N ILE A 437 -5.89 11.43 22.78
CA ILE A 437 -6.39 10.77 21.57
C ILE A 437 -7.86 11.15 21.42
N VAL A 438 -8.18 12.00 20.45
CA VAL A 438 -9.54 12.48 20.20
C VAL A 438 -10.12 11.87 18.93
N LYS A 439 -11.46 11.75 18.86
CA LYS A 439 -12.16 11.39 17.62
C LYS A 439 -12.03 12.52 16.60
N ARG A 440 -11.84 12.19 15.33
CA ARG A 440 -11.85 13.13 14.21
C ARG A 440 -13.28 13.39 13.77
N GLU A 441 -13.79 14.59 14.01
CA GLU A 441 -15.11 15.00 13.51
C GLU A 441 -15.08 15.22 11.98
N ARG A 442 -16.10 14.71 11.27
CA ARG A 442 -16.36 14.96 9.84
C ARG A 442 -17.55 15.91 9.74
N SER A 443 -17.29 17.22 9.64
CA SER A 443 -18.35 18.23 9.67
C SER A 443 -18.89 18.57 8.29
N VAL A 444 -19.88 19.48 8.24
CA VAL A 444 -20.46 20.00 6.99
C VAL A 444 -19.40 20.61 6.05
N ALA A 445 -18.31 21.15 6.58
CA ALA A 445 -17.25 21.77 5.77
C ALA A 445 -16.37 20.73 5.06
N GLU A 446 -15.98 19.65 5.73
CA GLU A 446 -15.27 18.53 5.13
C GLU A 446 -16.13 17.84 4.06
N MET A 447 -17.40 17.56 4.39
CA MET A 447 -18.34 16.91 3.47
C MET A 447 -18.69 17.78 2.25
N MET A 448 -18.65 19.11 2.39
CA MET A 448 -18.80 20.06 1.29
C MET A 448 -17.68 19.95 0.26
N ILE A 449 -16.42 19.98 0.72
CA ILE A 449 -15.26 19.80 -0.15
C ILE A 449 -15.22 18.39 -0.73
N GLU A 450 -15.57 17.35 0.04
CA GLU A 450 -15.65 15.96 -0.43
C GLU A 450 -16.54 15.84 -1.69
N GLU A 451 -17.78 16.36 -1.65
CA GLU A 451 -18.71 16.30 -2.80
C GLU A 451 -18.19 17.08 -4.03
N PHE A 452 -17.52 18.22 -3.83
CA PHE A 452 -16.95 19.00 -4.95
C PHE A 452 -15.76 18.30 -5.60
N MET A 453 -14.87 17.73 -4.79
CA MET A 453 -13.75 16.95 -5.30
C MET A 453 -14.22 15.67 -5.99
N LEU A 454 -15.23 14.99 -5.45
CA LEU A 454 -15.88 13.83 -6.09
C LEU A 454 -16.49 14.22 -7.45
N ALA A 455 -17.24 15.33 -7.53
CA ALA A 455 -17.82 15.80 -8.78
C ALA A 455 -16.75 16.08 -9.85
N ALA A 456 -15.63 16.73 -9.49
CA ALA A 456 -14.51 16.95 -10.41
C ALA A 456 -13.83 15.63 -10.81
N ASN A 457 -13.58 14.73 -9.86
CA ASN A 457 -12.96 13.42 -10.08
C ASN A 457 -13.79 12.52 -11.01
N GLU A 458 -15.11 12.46 -10.86
CA GLU A 458 -16.01 11.75 -11.78
C GLU A 458 -16.04 12.41 -13.17
N THR A 459 -16.18 13.74 -13.25
CA THR A 459 -16.26 14.48 -14.53
C THR A 459 -14.99 14.36 -15.37
N VAL A 460 -13.82 14.45 -14.74
CA VAL A 460 -12.52 14.27 -15.42
C VAL A 460 -12.36 12.82 -15.89
N ALA A 461 -12.69 11.83 -15.05
CA ALA A 461 -12.61 10.42 -15.41
C ALA A 461 -13.52 10.07 -16.61
N GLU A 462 -14.77 10.53 -16.60
CA GLU A 462 -15.71 10.30 -17.72
C GLU A 462 -15.17 10.93 -19.02
N HIS A 463 -14.73 12.19 -18.97
CA HIS A 463 -14.25 12.91 -20.15
C HIS A 463 -13.07 12.20 -20.83
N PHE A 464 -12.04 11.82 -20.07
CA PHE A 464 -10.85 11.17 -20.64
C PHE A 464 -11.11 9.70 -21.02
N THR A 465 -12.07 9.02 -20.40
CA THR A 465 -12.56 7.70 -20.86
C THR A 465 -13.18 7.81 -22.26
N TRP A 466 -14.06 8.79 -22.50
CA TRP A 466 -14.69 8.97 -23.82
C TRP A 466 -13.70 9.41 -24.90
N LEU A 467 -12.68 10.20 -24.56
CA LEU A 467 -11.56 10.51 -25.47
C LEU A 467 -10.63 9.32 -25.76
N LYS A 468 -10.73 8.22 -24.98
CA LYS A 468 -9.88 7.02 -25.08
C LYS A 468 -8.38 7.31 -24.95
N VAL A 469 -8.05 8.31 -24.14
CA VAL A 469 -6.68 8.69 -23.82
C VAL A 469 -6.16 7.75 -22.71
N PRO A 470 -4.88 7.32 -22.73
CA PRO A 470 -4.33 6.51 -21.65
C PRO A 470 -4.33 7.30 -20.34
N PHE A 471 -4.91 6.72 -19.28
CA PHE A 471 -5.24 7.44 -18.06
C PHE A 471 -5.10 6.53 -16.83
N LEU A 472 -5.18 7.12 -15.63
CA LEU A 472 -5.20 6.37 -14.38
C LEU A 472 -6.57 6.50 -13.72
N TYR A 473 -7.16 5.36 -13.38
CA TYR A 473 -8.45 5.26 -12.71
C TYR A 473 -8.24 4.81 -11.28
N ARG A 474 -9.06 5.34 -10.37
CA ARG A 474 -9.14 4.84 -8.99
C ARG A 474 -10.29 3.86 -8.97
N VAL A 475 -9.97 2.57 -9.00
CA VAL A 475 -10.98 1.51 -9.12
C VAL A 475 -11.23 0.82 -7.78
N HIS A 476 -12.48 0.43 -7.56
CA HIS A 476 -12.90 -0.42 -6.46
C HIS A 476 -13.85 -1.48 -7.03
N GLU A 477 -13.28 -2.64 -7.32
CA GLU A 477 -13.95 -3.82 -7.86
C GLU A 477 -15.14 -4.30 -6.98
N ASP A 478 -16.07 -5.08 -7.54
CA ASP A 478 -17.12 -5.75 -6.77
C ASP A 478 -16.55 -6.66 -5.66
N PRO A 479 -17.20 -6.73 -4.47
CA PRO A 479 -16.79 -7.62 -3.37
C PRO A 479 -16.76 -9.10 -3.75
N ASP A 480 -15.91 -9.88 -3.08
CA ASP A 480 -15.80 -11.32 -3.32
C ASP A 480 -17.08 -12.04 -2.86
N ALA A 481 -17.72 -12.78 -3.77
CA ALA A 481 -19.06 -13.35 -3.53
C ALA A 481 -19.13 -14.25 -2.28
N GLU A 482 -18.06 -14.97 -1.95
CA GLU A 482 -17.98 -15.79 -0.73
C GLU A 482 -17.95 -14.94 0.55
N LYS A 483 -17.12 -13.88 0.61
CA LYS A 483 -17.09 -12.94 1.74
C LYS A 483 -18.46 -12.29 1.94
N LEU A 484 -19.12 -11.95 0.84
CA LEU A 484 -20.42 -11.30 0.84
C LEU A 484 -21.56 -12.25 1.28
N MET A 485 -21.46 -13.55 0.98
CA MET A 485 -22.34 -14.57 1.55
C MET A 485 -22.12 -14.75 3.05
N HIS A 486 -20.87 -14.81 3.51
CA HIS A 486 -20.56 -14.86 4.95
C HIS A 486 -21.04 -13.61 5.70
N PHE A 487 -20.94 -12.42 5.08
CA PHE A 487 -21.52 -11.19 5.62
C PHE A 487 -23.06 -11.26 5.72
N MET A 488 -23.75 -11.81 4.70
CA MET A 488 -25.19 -12.03 4.78
C MET A 488 -25.58 -13.04 5.88
N GLU A 489 -24.86 -14.15 6.04
CA GLU A 489 -25.09 -15.10 7.15
C GLU A 489 -24.93 -14.41 8.51
N PHE A 490 -23.85 -13.63 8.67
CA PHE A 490 -23.56 -12.86 9.88
C PHE A 490 -24.67 -11.86 10.22
N VAL A 491 -25.04 -10.99 9.28
CA VAL A 491 -26.08 -9.96 9.48
C VAL A 491 -27.46 -10.57 9.73
N THR A 492 -27.76 -11.73 9.10
CA THR A 492 -29.00 -12.49 9.38
C THR A 492 -29.06 -12.97 10.84
N SER A 493 -27.92 -13.20 11.51
CA SER A 493 -27.91 -13.58 12.94
C SER A 493 -28.31 -12.44 13.89
N PHE A 494 -28.19 -11.18 13.44
CA PHE A 494 -28.72 -9.99 14.10
C PHE A 494 -30.17 -9.68 13.70
N GLY A 495 -30.78 -10.48 12.81
CA GLY A 495 -32.19 -10.36 12.41
C GLY A 495 -32.46 -9.48 11.18
N TYR A 496 -31.47 -8.71 10.72
CA TYR A 496 -31.54 -7.93 9.48
C TYR A 496 -31.50 -8.85 8.25
N THR A 497 -32.23 -8.52 7.18
CA THR A 497 -32.27 -9.38 5.97
C THR A 497 -32.01 -8.60 4.68
N MET A 498 -30.83 -8.82 4.10
CA MET A 498 -30.46 -8.19 2.83
C MET A 498 -31.23 -8.80 1.66
N ARG A 499 -31.86 -7.95 0.83
CA ARG A 499 -32.46 -8.39 -0.44
C ARG A 499 -31.43 -8.28 -1.57
N GLY A 500 -30.97 -9.42 -2.05
CA GLY A 500 -30.19 -9.54 -3.28
C GLY A 500 -30.99 -9.05 -4.50
N GLY A 501 -30.29 -8.54 -5.51
CA GLY A 501 -30.86 -8.05 -6.75
C GLY A 501 -31.36 -9.16 -7.69
N LYS A 502 -31.81 -8.75 -8.89
CA LYS A 502 -32.21 -9.71 -9.93
C LYS A 502 -31.03 -10.60 -10.32
N GLY A 503 -31.13 -11.90 -10.03
CA GLY A 503 -30.06 -12.87 -10.27
C GLY A 503 -29.17 -13.17 -9.08
N GLY A 504 -29.42 -12.58 -7.89
CA GLY A 504 -28.70 -12.86 -6.66
C GLY A 504 -27.48 -11.98 -6.38
N ALA A 505 -27.00 -11.21 -7.36
CA ALA A 505 -25.98 -10.19 -7.14
C ALA A 505 -26.51 -9.08 -6.20
N ILE A 506 -25.73 -8.69 -5.20
CA ILE A 506 -26.07 -7.56 -4.32
C ILE A 506 -25.61 -6.26 -4.99
N HIS A 507 -26.46 -5.24 -4.96
CA HIS A 507 -26.10 -3.89 -5.40
C HIS A 507 -25.57 -3.08 -4.21
N ALA A 508 -24.62 -2.16 -4.42
CA ALA A 508 -24.07 -1.31 -3.35
C ALA A 508 -25.16 -0.61 -2.53
N ARG A 509 -26.24 -0.15 -3.17
CA ARG A 509 -27.45 0.38 -2.51
C ARG A 509 -28.09 -0.55 -1.46
N SER A 510 -28.01 -1.87 -1.60
CA SER A 510 -28.52 -2.82 -0.58
C SER A 510 -27.62 -2.89 0.65
N LEU A 511 -26.33 -2.54 0.52
CA LEU A 511 -25.40 -2.39 1.65
C LEU A 511 -25.62 -1.03 2.32
N GLN A 512 -25.74 0.05 1.54
CA GLN A 512 -26.07 1.38 2.07
C GLN A 512 -27.41 1.40 2.83
N ALA A 513 -28.45 0.74 2.32
CA ALA A 513 -29.71 0.63 3.03
C ALA A 513 -29.60 -0.14 4.37
N LEU A 514 -28.66 -1.09 4.46
CA LEU A 514 -28.35 -1.75 5.74
C LEU A 514 -27.60 -0.80 6.70
N LEU A 515 -26.68 0.05 6.21
CA LEU A 515 -26.06 1.10 7.03
C LEU A 515 -27.10 2.11 7.54
N GLU A 516 -28.11 2.43 6.72
CA GLU A 516 -29.24 3.28 7.12
C GLU A 516 -30.17 2.59 8.14
N ASP A 517 -30.40 1.28 8.03
CA ASP A 517 -31.24 0.49 8.96
C ASP A 517 -30.56 0.19 10.32
N ILE A 518 -29.22 0.18 10.40
CA ILE A 518 -28.45 -0.04 11.64
C ILE A 518 -28.01 1.26 12.32
N LYS A 519 -28.30 2.44 11.76
CA LYS A 519 -27.77 3.68 12.32
C LYS A 519 -28.30 3.95 13.74
N ASP A 520 -27.41 4.42 14.61
CA ASP A 520 -27.63 4.70 16.02
C ASP A 520 -27.99 3.43 16.85
N THR A 521 -27.66 2.22 16.36
CA THR A 521 -27.84 0.95 17.11
C THR A 521 -26.54 0.42 17.71
N PRO A 522 -26.60 -0.38 18.81
CA PRO A 522 -25.41 -0.98 19.42
C PRO A 522 -24.56 -1.84 18.47
N GLU A 523 -25.18 -2.43 17.45
CA GLU A 523 -24.51 -3.24 16.43
C GLU A 523 -23.97 -2.46 15.21
N GLU A 524 -24.19 -1.14 15.11
CA GLU A 524 -23.75 -0.30 13.98
C GLU A 524 -22.26 -0.45 13.68
N THR A 525 -21.42 -0.15 14.66
CA THR A 525 -19.94 -0.19 14.56
C THR A 525 -19.45 -1.57 14.12
N VAL A 526 -20.13 -2.61 14.57
CA VAL A 526 -19.79 -4.01 14.30
C VAL A 526 -20.17 -4.42 12.89
N ILE A 527 -21.43 -4.22 12.50
CA ILE A 527 -21.92 -4.59 11.17
C ILE A 527 -21.17 -3.77 10.11
N SER A 528 -20.91 -2.49 10.35
CA SER A 528 -20.09 -1.64 9.48
C SER A 528 -18.65 -2.15 9.33
N LYS A 529 -17.97 -2.51 10.43
CA LYS A 529 -16.60 -3.06 10.36
C LYS A 529 -16.54 -4.42 9.65
N VAL A 530 -17.51 -5.31 9.85
CA VAL A 530 -17.55 -6.60 9.11
C VAL A 530 -17.92 -6.36 7.64
N MET A 531 -18.80 -5.39 7.34
CA MET A 531 -19.11 -4.99 5.97
C MET A 531 -17.85 -4.51 5.24
N LEU A 532 -17.09 -3.56 5.82
CA LEU A 532 -15.83 -3.07 5.25
C LEU A 532 -14.83 -4.22 5.02
N ARG A 533 -14.67 -5.12 6.00
CA ARG A 533 -13.81 -6.31 5.88
C ARG A 533 -14.26 -7.30 4.78
N SER A 534 -15.51 -7.23 4.32
CA SER A 534 -16.01 -8.02 3.19
C SER A 534 -15.80 -7.37 1.82
N MET A 535 -15.55 -6.05 1.77
CA MET A 535 -15.22 -5.32 0.55
C MET A 535 -13.81 -5.67 0.05
N LYS A 536 -13.45 -5.17 -1.15
CA LYS A 536 -12.07 -5.15 -1.65
C LYS A 536 -11.38 -3.83 -1.27
N GLN A 537 -10.05 -3.81 -1.36
CA GLN A 537 -9.31 -2.55 -1.31
C GLN A 537 -9.39 -1.84 -2.66
N ALA A 538 -9.58 -0.52 -2.65
CA ALA A 538 -9.42 0.30 -3.85
C ALA A 538 -7.94 0.34 -4.27
N LYS A 539 -7.70 0.53 -5.57
CA LYS A 539 -6.35 0.56 -6.18
C LYS A 539 -6.33 1.55 -7.35
N TYR A 540 -5.14 1.90 -7.84
CA TYR A 540 -5.01 2.49 -9.17
C TYR A 540 -4.98 1.40 -10.25
N ASP A 541 -5.56 1.68 -11.41
CA ASP A 541 -5.60 0.79 -12.57
C ASP A 541 -5.55 1.64 -13.86
N ALA A 542 -5.08 1.06 -14.97
CA ALA A 542 -5.09 1.73 -16.28
C ALA A 542 -6.45 1.59 -16.99
N GLN A 543 -7.35 0.75 -16.47
CA GLN A 543 -8.70 0.51 -17.00
C GLN A 543 -9.76 1.12 -16.08
N SER A 544 -10.79 1.77 -16.65
CA SER A 544 -11.96 2.21 -15.87
C SER A 544 -12.86 1.01 -15.55
N LEU A 545 -12.59 0.36 -14.42
CA LEU A 545 -13.37 -0.77 -13.90
C LEU A 545 -14.48 -0.33 -12.93
N GLY A 546 -14.70 0.98 -12.78
CA GLY A 546 -15.66 1.56 -11.84
C GLY A 546 -15.20 1.56 -10.38
N HIS A 547 -16.01 2.18 -9.51
CA HIS A 547 -15.75 2.30 -8.08
C HIS A 547 -17.02 1.98 -7.28
N PHE A 548 -17.20 0.70 -6.94
CA PHE A 548 -18.39 0.14 -6.28
C PHE A 548 -18.80 0.92 -5.01
N GLY A 549 -17.85 1.26 -4.14
CA GLY A 549 -18.12 2.03 -2.92
C GLY A 549 -18.68 3.45 -3.14
N LEU A 550 -18.43 4.06 -4.31
CA LEU A 550 -19.00 5.37 -4.70
C LEU A 550 -20.19 5.23 -5.65
N ALA A 551 -20.55 4.00 -6.04
CA ALA A 551 -21.45 3.66 -7.12
C ALA A 551 -21.17 4.45 -8.43
N ALA A 552 -19.90 4.70 -8.73
CA ALA A 552 -19.45 5.48 -9.89
C ALA A 552 -18.91 4.56 -11.01
N GLU A 553 -19.26 4.88 -12.27
CA GLU A 553 -18.81 4.14 -13.47
C GLU A 553 -17.40 4.60 -13.92
N PHE A 554 -17.12 5.90 -13.80
CA PHE A 554 -15.83 6.51 -14.09
C PHE A 554 -15.34 7.23 -12.83
N TYR A 555 -14.12 6.94 -12.38
CA TYR A 555 -13.53 7.62 -11.21
C TYR A 555 -12.00 7.61 -11.29
N SER A 556 -11.39 8.76 -11.03
CA SER A 556 -9.95 9.00 -11.06
C SER A 556 -9.59 10.02 -9.99
N HIS A 557 -8.39 9.95 -9.41
CA HIS A 557 -7.90 11.01 -8.53
C HIS A 557 -7.23 12.11 -9.35
N PHE A 558 -7.85 13.29 -9.36
CA PHE A 558 -7.42 14.51 -10.05
C PHE A 558 -7.07 15.65 -9.07
N THR A 559 -7.62 15.60 -7.86
CA THR A 559 -7.70 16.76 -6.96
C THR A 559 -6.57 16.91 -5.95
N SER A 560 -5.47 16.14 -6.03
CA SER A 560 -4.35 16.29 -5.07
C SER A 560 -2.93 15.99 -5.62
N PRO A 561 -2.49 16.66 -6.71
CA PRO A 561 -1.20 16.40 -7.35
C PRO A 561 0.03 16.87 -6.56
N ILE A 562 -0.09 17.65 -5.48
CA ILE A 562 1.04 17.98 -4.60
C ILE A 562 1.50 16.74 -3.80
N ARG A 563 0.56 15.83 -3.50
CA ARG A 563 0.75 14.71 -2.57
C ARG A 563 0.40 13.32 -3.12
N ARG A 564 -0.06 13.22 -4.37
CA ARG A 564 -0.33 11.95 -5.08
C ARG A 564 0.25 11.96 -6.49
N TYR A 565 1.08 10.97 -6.82
CA TYR A 565 1.71 10.86 -8.14
C TYR A 565 0.72 10.53 -9.28
N PRO A 566 -0.33 9.70 -9.08
CA PRO A 566 -1.36 9.47 -10.11
C PRO A 566 -2.04 10.74 -10.61
N ASP A 567 -2.41 11.65 -9.69
CA ASP A 567 -2.98 12.96 -10.00
C ASP A 567 -2.02 13.79 -10.87
N LEU A 568 -0.74 13.87 -10.48
CA LEU A 568 0.31 14.56 -11.24
C LEU A 568 0.47 13.98 -12.66
N VAL A 569 0.43 12.64 -12.80
CA VAL A 569 0.50 11.98 -14.11
C VAL A 569 -0.72 12.33 -14.97
N ILE A 570 -1.94 12.26 -14.45
CA ILE A 570 -3.11 12.62 -15.27
C ILE A 570 -3.17 14.12 -15.56
N HIS A 571 -2.67 15.01 -14.69
CA HIS A 571 -2.52 16.43 -15.01
C HIS A 571 -1.62 16.69 -16.21
N ARG A 572 -0.52 15.93 -16.37
CA ARG A 572 0.33 16.00 -17.58
C ARG A 572 -0.41 15.52 -18.82
N VAL A 573 -1.15 14.42 -18.71
CA VAL A 573 -1.97 13.89 -19.83
C VAL A 573 -3.06 14.88 -20.24
N ILE A 574 -3.75 15.50 -19.27
CA ILE A 574 -4.73 16.57 -19.50
C ILE A 574 -4.07 17.74 -20.22
N ARG A 575 -2.93 18.22 -19.72
CA ARG A 575 -2.12 19.27 -20.33
C ARG A 575 -1.78 18.97 -21.79
N GLU A 576 -1.21 17.81 -22.06
CA GLU A 576 -0.78 17.44 -23.41
C GLU A 576 -1.96 17.33 -24.38
N VAL A 577 -3.11 16.83 -23.93
CA VAL A 577 -4.35 16.81 -24.71
C VAL A 577 -4.82 18.22 -25.03
N LEU A 578 -4.79 19.16 -24.06
CA LEU A 578 -5.16 20.56 -24.29
C LEU A 578 -4.19 21.27 -25.24
N GLU A 579 -2.88 21.14 -25.01
CA GLU A 579 -1.82 21.75 -25.83
C GLU A 579 -1.82 21.21 -27.28
N ASN A 580 -2.29 19.99 -27.51
CA ASN A 580 -2.47 19.38 -28.84
C ASN A 580 -3.93 19.42 -29.37
N GLY A 581 -4.77 20.34 -28.85
CA GLY A 581 -6.08 20.63 -29.43
C GLY A 581 -7.16 19.56 -29.25
N GLY A 582 -7.08 18.78 -28.16
CA GLY A 582 -8.06 17.75 -27.79
C GLY A 582 -7.68 16.31 -28.15
N THR A 583 -6.45 16.06 -28.60
CA THR A 583 -5.95 14.71 -28.95
C THR A 583 -4.50 14.51 -28.55
N LEU A 584 -4.01 13.26 -28.50
CA LEU A 584 -2.59 12.96 -28.40
C LEU A 584 -2.06 12.43 -29.75
N PRO A 585 -0.80 12.71 -30.13
CA PRO A 585 -0.13 12.03 -31.24
C PRO A 585 -0.03 10.51 -30.99
N ASP A 586 -0.24 9.69 -32.03
CA ASP A 586 -0.29 8.22 -31.93
C ASP A 586 0.91 7.62 -31.16
N GLN A 587 2.13 8.07 -31.44
CA GLN A 587 3.34 7.60 -30.76
C GLN A 587 3.35 7.92 -29.25
N ARG A 588 2.75 9.05 -28.84
CA ARG A 588 2.62 9.43 -27.42
C ARG A 588 1.51 8.63 -26.74
N HIS A 589 0.42 8.34 -27.46
CA HIS A 589 -0.63 7.43 -27.01
C HIS A 589 -0.08 6.03 -26.74
N GLU A 590 0.64 5.42 -27.71
CA GLU A 590 1.28 4.11 -27.53
C GLU A 590 2.27 4.08 -26.35
N TYR A 591 3.10 5.11 -26.21
CA TYR A 591 4.03 5.24 -25.08
C TYR A 591 3.29 5.28 -23.74
N LEU A 592 2.31 6.17 -23.57
CA LEU A 592 1.57 6.30 -22.31
C LEU A 592 0.79 5.02 -22.01
N ALA A 593 0.13 4.41 -23.01
CA ALA A 593 -0.56 3.13 -22.86
C ALA A 593 0.36 2.00 -22.37
N SER A 594 1.63 1.99 -22.79
CA SER A 594 2.62 1.03 -22.28
C SER A 594 3.05 1.29 -20.82
N ARG A 595 2.95 2.52 -20.33
CA ARG A 595 3.44 2.96 -19.01
C ARG A 595 2.38 3.05 -17.91
N MET A 596 1.10 3.20 -18.25
CA MET A 596 0.05 3.37 -17.23
C MET A 596 -0.05 2.18 -16.25
N ASN A 597 0.19 0.95 -16.71
CA ASN A 597 0.18 -0.23 -15.83
C ASN A 597 1.29 -0.17 -14.76
N ASP A 598 2.53 0.15 -15.17
CA ASP A 598 3.67 0.30 -14.26
C ASP A 598 3.39 1.36 -13.19
N ILE A 599 2.82 2.50 -13.61
CA ILE A 599 2.51 3.63 -12.73
C ILE A 599 1.37 3.28 -11.78
N ALA A 600 0.31 2.63 -12.28
CA ALA A 600 -0.83 2.18 -11.48
C ALA A 600 -0.42 1.17 -10.39
N GLN A 601 0.40 0.17 -10.77
CA GLN A 601 0.93 -0.82 -9.82
C GLN A 601 1.80 -0.12 -8.77
N GLN A 602 2.80 0.64 -9.21
CA GLN A 602 3.78 1.27 -8.32
C GLN A 602 3.12 2.26 -7.35
N SER A 603 2.16 3.07 -7.82
CA SER A 603 1.42 4.02 -6.97
C SER A 603 0.58 3.28 -5.92
N SER A 604 -0.08 2.19 -6.33
CA SER A 604 -0.84 1.32 -5.41
C SER A 604 0.06 0.57 -4.42
N GLU A 605 1.34 0.34 -4.74
CA GLU A 605 2.32 -0.25 -3.81
C GLU A 605 2.82 0.79 -2.79
N ARG A 606 3.15 2.02 -3.22
CA ARG A 606 3.59 3.07 -2.28
C ARG A 606 2.47 3.56 -1.37
N GLU A 607 1.25 3.67 -1.87
CA GLU A 607 0.06 3.95 -1.05
C GLU A 607 -0.11 2.93 0.09
N ARG A 608 0.06 1.62 -0.18
CA ARG A 608 -0.03 0.58 0.85
C ARG A 608 1.11 0.67 1.87
N ILE A 609 2.33 1.01 1.43
CA ILE A 609 3.48 1.22 2.34
C ILE A 609 3.26 2.46 3.22
N ALA A 610 2.70 3.54 2.68
CA ALA A 610 2.32 4.72 3.45
C ALA A 610 1.30 4.38 4.54
N VAL A 611 0.17 3.76 4.17
CA VAL A 611 -0.90 3.37 5.10
C VAL A 611 -0.43 2.36 6.16
N ASP A 612 0.44 1.42 5.81
CA ASP A 612 1.02 0.47 6.78
C ASP A 612 1.97 1.17 7.78
N ALA A 613 2.72 2.19 7.34
CA ALA A 613 3.59 3.00 8.21
C ALA A 613 2.80 3.97 9.12
N GLU A 614 1.76 4.61 8.58
CA GLU A 614 0.85 5.49 9.32
C GLU A 614 0.16 4.70 10.45
N ARG A 615 -0.40 3.53 10.15
CA ARG A 615 -1.01 2.63 11.15
C ARG A 615 -0.02 2.11 12.19
N GLU A 616 1.20 1.77 11.78
CA GLU A 616 2.22 1.32 12.75
C GLU A 616 2.61 2.45 13.70
N THR A 617 2.62 3.69 13.22
CA THR A 617 2.87 4.89 14.03
C THR A 617 1.69 5.22 14.94
N GLU A 618 0.46 5.10 14.45
CA GLU A 618 -0.76 5.24 15.26
C GLU A 618 -0.78 4.19 16.40
N ALA A 619 -0.49 2.93 16.10
CA ALA A 619 -0.41 1.86 17.09
C ALA A 619 0.69 2.09 18.13
N LEU A 620 1.89 2.52 17.70
CA LEU A 620 2.99 2.93 18.57
C LEU A 620 2.55 4.03 19.55
N LYS A 621 1.90 5.09 19.06
CA LYS A 621 1.50 6.23 19.90
C LYS A 621 0.27 5.91 20.76
N LYS A 622 -0.67 5.09 20.29
CA LYS A 622 -1.75 4.50 21.11
C LYS A 622 -1.19 3.66 22.27
N ALA A 623 -0.19 2.81 22.02
CA ALA A 623 0.51 2.08 23.06
C ALA A 623 1.25 3.04 24.03
N GLN A 624 1.99 4.02 23.50
CA GLN A 624 2.73 5.00 24.32
C GLN A 624 1.81 5.80 25.25
N TYR A 625 0.62 6.20 24.78
CA TYR A 625 -0.41 6.88 25.58
C TYR A 625 -0.94 5.98 26.71
N MET A 626 -1.19 4.69 26.45
CA MET A 626 -1.75 3.78 27.45
C MET A 626 -0.74 3.28 28.49
N MET A 627 0.54 3.64 28.41
CA MET A 627 1.57 3.18 29.37
C MET A 627 1.33 3.66 30.80
N ASP A 628 0.91 4.91 31.00
CA ASP A 628 0.56 5.43 32.34
C ASP A 628 -0.88 5.09 32.76
N LYS A 629 -1.64 4.42 31.87
CA LYS A 629 -3.00 3.91 32.09
C LYS A 629 -3.06 2.47 32.61
N VAL A 630 -1.93 1.80 32.82
CA VAL A 630 -1.89 0.44 33.39
C VAL A 630 -2.52 0.42 34.78
N GLY A 631 -3.60 -0.35 34.93
CA GLY A 631 -4.42 -0.42 36.15
C GLY A 631 -5.67 0.47 36.15
N GLU A 632 -5.83 1.42 35.20
CA GLU A 632 -7.08 2.17 35.02
C GLU A 632 -8.15 1.29 34.35
N GLU A 633 -9.42 1.63 34.60
CA GLU A 633 -10.62 0.90 34.16
C GLU A 633 -11.40 1.73 33.13
N PHE A 634 -11.85 1.08 32.06
CA PHE A 634 -12.51 1.70 30.91
C PHE A 634 -13.73 0.87 30.49
N GLU A 635 -14.75 1.54 29.94
CA GLU A 635 -15.77 0.87 29.13
C GLU A 635 -15.30 0.79 27.68
N GLY A 636 -15.61 -0.34 27.02
CA GLY A 636 -15.27 -0.57 25.62
C GLY A 636 -16.17 -1.62 24.98
N ILE A 637 -16.11 -1.72 23.65
CA ILE A 637 -16.95 -2.60 22.84
C ILE A 637 -16.08 -3.70 22.23
N ILE A 638 -16.56 -4.95 22.20
CA ILE A 638 -15.85 -6.05 21.54
C ILE A 638 -15.81 -5.81 20.02
N SER A 639 -14.65 -5.43 19.48
CA SER A 639 -14.41 -5.02 18.09
C SER A 639 -13.94 -6.17 17.17
N SER A 640 -13.46 -7.26 17.77
CA SER A 640 -13.12 -8.50 17.07
C SER A 640 -13.12 -9.69 18.04
N VAL A 641 -13.50 -10.88 17.55
CA VAL A 641 -13.51 -12.13 18.32
C VAL A 641 -12.72 -13.18 17.55
N THR A 642 -11.88 -13.94 18.27
CA THR A 642 -10.95 -14.91 17.67
C THR A 642 -10.80 -16.16 18.52
N GLY A 643 -10.23 -17.22 17.94
CA GLY A 643 -9.89 -18.46 18.65
C GLY A 643 -8.78 -18.34 19.71
N PHE A 644 -8.22 -17.15 19.97
CA PHE A 644 -7.20 -16.91 20.99
C PHE A 644 -7.54 -15.76 21.96
N GLY A 645 -8.69 -15.09 21.77
CA GLY A 645 -9.10 -13.95 22.59
C GLY A 645 -10.06 -13.02 21.84
N MET A 646 -10.40 -11.90 22.48
CA MET A 646 -11.29 -10.88 21.94
C MET A 646 -10.65 -9.50 22.06
N PHE A 647 -10.74 -8.71 21.00
CA PHE A 647 -10.27 -7.34 20.95
C PHE A 647 -11.38 -6.40 21.40
N ILE A 648 -11.01 -5.44 22.22
CA ILE A 648 -11.89 -4.44 22.82
C ILE A 648 -11.42 -3.08 22.32
N GLU A 649 -12.35 -2.28 21.81
CA GLU A 649 -12.11 -0.91 21.41
C GLU A 649 -12.71 0.03 22.47
N LEU A 650 -11.89 0.96 22.97
CA LEU A 650 -12.32 2.03 23.87
C LEU A 650 -12.91 3.19 23.05
N ASP A 651 -13.69 4.07 23.69
CA ASP A 651 -14.30 5.23 23.02
C ASP A 651 -13.28 6.12 22.27
N ASN A 652 -12.06 6.28 22.79
CA ASN A 652 -10.98 6.98 22.09
C ASN A 652 -10.29 6.17 20.97
N THR A 653 -10.96 5.15 20.42
CA THR A 653 -10.50 4.25 19.34
C THR A 653 -9.24 3.41 19.65
N VAL A 654 -8.87 3.30 20.93
CA VAL A 654 -7.77 2.43 21.37
C VAL A 654 -8.24 0.98 21.40
N GLU A 655 -7.63 0.11 20.58
CA GLU A 655 -7.85 -1.34 20.63
C GLU A 655 -6.84 -2.06 21.54
N GLY A 656 -7.31 -3.08 22.27
CA GLY A 656 -6.48 -3.97 23.08
C GLY A 656 -7.09 -5.37 23.22
N LEU A 657 -6.29 -6.36 23.61
CA LEU A 657 -6.65 -7.78 23.58
C LEU A 657 -6.92 -8.35 24.98
N ILE A 658 -8.08 -8.98 25.18
CA ILE A 658 -8.30 -9.94 26.27
C ILE A 658 -7.99 -11.35 25.73
N ARG A 659 -7.02 -12.05 26.32
CA ARG A 659 -6.60 -13.37 25.85
C ARG A 659 -7.53 -14.45 26.41
N LEU A 660 -7.79 -15.49 25.62
CA LEU A 660 -8.65 -16.62 26.01
C LEU A 660 -8.13 -17.36 27.27
N SER A 661 -6.83 -17.27 27.55
CA SER A 661 -6.18 -17.84 28.75
C SER A 661 -6.55 -17.16 30.06
N ASP A 662 -7.11 -15.96 29.98
CA ASP A 662 -7.30 -15.03 31.09
C ASP A 662 -8.78 -14.96 31.50
N LEU A 663 -9.66 -15.52 30.65
CA LEU A 663 -11.03 -15.90 30.98
C LEU A 663 -11.01 -17.14 31.90
N THR A 664 -10.83 -16.92 33.20
CA THR A 664 -10.56 -17.99 34.17
C THR A 664 -11.80 -18.70 34.75
N ASP A 665 -13.02 -18.27 34.40
CA ASP A 665 -14.25 -18.82 34.97
C ASP A 665 -14.87 -19.99 34.17
N ASP A 666 -14.49 -20.20 32.92
CA ASP A 666 -15.00 -21.28 32.07
C ASP A 666 -14.04 -21.67 30.93
N PHE A 667 -14.34 -22.76 30.23
CA PHE A 667 -13.75 -23.06 28.93
C PHE A 667 -14.60 -22.42 27.83
N TYR A 668 -14.02 -21.47 27.10
CA TYR A 668 -14.71 -20.73 26.04
C TYR A 668 -14.35 -21.28 24.66
N ASN A 669 -15.36 -21.72 23.90
CA ASN A 669 -15.21 -22.13 22.51
C ASN A 669 -15.47 -20.96 21.55
N HIS A 670 -14.71 -20.88 20.46
CA HIS A 670 -14.88 -19.86 19.43
C HIS A 670 -15.87 -20.32 18.35
N HIS A 671 -16.98 -19.59 18.23
CA HIS A 671 -18.02 -19.81 17.24
C HIS A 671 -17.88 -18.78 16.11
N GLU A 672 -16.99 -19.06 15.15
CA GLU A 672 -16.63 -18.16 14.04
C GLU A 672 -17.86 -17.52 13.37
N ARG A 673 -18.85 -18.32 12.95
CA ARG A 673 -20.08 -17.83 12.29
C ARG A 673 -20.99 -16.97 13.17
N GLN A 674 -20.80 -16.98 14.48
CA GLN A 674 -21.54 -16.13 15.43
C GLN A 674 -20.68 -14.97 15.97
N HIS A 675 -19.40 -14.89 15.54
CA HIS A 675 -18.39 -13.98 16.06
C HIS A 675 -18.41 -13.89 17.60
N ALA A 676 -18.42 -15.07 18.25
CA ALA A 676 -18.66 -15.20 19.68
C ALA A 676 -17.73 -16.22 20.36
N LEU A 677 -17.40 -15.94 21.63
CA LEU A 677 -16.88 -16.91 22.58
C LEU A 677 -18.02 -17.41 23.47
N ILE A 678 -18.21 -18.72 23.58
CA ILE A 678 -19.28 -19.34 24.38
C ILE A 678 -18.67 -20.28 25.43
N GLY A 679 -18.98 -20.05 26.70
CA GLY A 679 -18.53 -20.85 27.84
C GLY A 679 -19.29 -22.18 27.97
N GLU A 680 -18.57 -23.31 28.01
CA GLU A 680 -19.15 -24.67 28.04
C GLU A 680 -20.05 -24.96 29.26
N ARG A 681 -19.75 -24.38 30.42
CA ARG A 681 -20.37 -24.72 31.72
C ARG A 681 -21.28 -23.62 32.25
N THR A 682 -20.93 -22.37 31.95
CA THR A 682 -21.63 -21.16 32.39
C THR A 682 -22.68 -20.72 31.36
N SER A 683 -22.52 -21.11 30.09
CA SER A 683 -23.25 -20.53 28.95
C SER A 683 -23.12 -18.99 28.88
N LYS A 684 -22.08 -18.41 29.48
CA LYS A 684 -21.68 -17.03 29.19
C LYS A 684 -21.34 -16.91 27.72
N ILE A 685 -21.72 -15.79 27.12
CA ILE A 685 -21.42 -15.46 25.73
C ILE A 685 -20.76 -14.09 25.73
N TYR A 686 -19.65 -13.98 25.01
CA TYR A 686 -19.03 -12.70 24.63
C TYR A 686 -19.10 -12.61 23.11
N ARG A 687 -19.87 -11.65 22.58
CA ARG A 687 -20.10 -11.40 21.16
C ARG A 687 -19.43 -10.12 20.70
N LEU A 688 -19.07 -10.11 19.43
CA LEU A 688 -18.79 -8.90 18.67
C LEU A 688 -19.93 -7.88 18.87
N GLY A 689 -19.63 -6.74 19.51
CA GLY A 689 -20.61 -5.69 19.83
C GLY A 689 -21.05 -5.60 21.29
N ASP A 690 -20.77 -6.59 22.13
CA ASP A 690 -21.07 -6.47 23.56
C ASP A 690 -20.22 -5.35 24.19
N SER A 691 -20.86 -4.44 24.93
CA SER A 691 -20.17 -3.48 25.79
C SER A 691 -19.69 -4.16 27.07
N ILE A 692 -18.41 -4.01 27.42
CA ILE A 692 -17.82 -4.56 28.64
C ILE A 692 -16.91 -3.55 29.34
N THR A 693 -16.78 -3.67 30.67
CA THR A 693 -15.78 -2.92 31.44
C THR A 693 -14.48 -3.72 31.56
N VAL A 694 -13.36 -3.09 31.26
CA VAL A 694 -12.03 -3.70 31.23
C VAL A 694 -11.03 -2.90 32.07
N ARG A 695 -9.95 -3.55 32.51
CA ARG A 695 -8.78 -2.88 33.09
C ARG A 695 -7.59 -3.04 32.16
N VAL A 696 -6.77 -2.01 32.00
CA VAL A 696 -5.48 -2.12 31.30
C VAL A 696 -4.56 -3.01 32.13
N ALA A 697 -4.32 -4.24 31.68
CA ALA A 697 -3.50 -5.21 32.39
C ALA A 697 -2.00 -4.98 32.11
N ARG A 698 -1.65 -4.66 30.86
CA ARG A 698 -0.26 -4.44 30.42
C ARG A 698 -0.22 -3.69 29.08
N VAL A 699 0.85 -2.91 28.87
CA VAL A 699 1.24 -2.41 27.54
C VAL A 699 2.59 -3.01 27.16
N ASN A 700 2.78 -3.38 25.89
CA ASN A 700 4.04 -3.88 25.36
C ASN A 700 4.55 -2.98 24.22
N MET A 701 5.53 -2.13 24.53
CA MET A 701 6.16 -1.22 23.57
C MET A 701 7.06 -1.92 22.52
N ASP A 702 7.49 -3.17 22.74
CA ASP A 702 8.26 -3.93 21.73
C ASP A 702 7.38 -4.60 20.65
N GLU A 703 6.05 -4.59 20.86
CA GLU A 703 5.03 -5.15 19.93
C GLU A 703 3.92 -4.15 19.56
N HIS A 704 3.92 -2.94 20.16
CA HIS A 704 2.84 -1.94 20.08
C HIS A 704 1.45 -2.51 20.48
N THR A 705 1.39 -3.41 21.47
CA THR A 705 0.15 -4.06 21.91
C THR A 705 -0.28 -3.67 23.32
N ILE A 706 -1.59 -3.72 23.54
CA ILE A 706 -2.24 -3.49 24.84
C ILE A 706 -2.98 -4.77 25.22
N ASP A 707 -2.74 -5.28 26.43
CA ASP A 707 -3.49 -6.38 27.03
C ASP A 707 -4.52 -5.83 28.03
N PHE A 708 -5.76 -6.30 27.93
CA PHE A 708 -6.85 -5.99 28.85
C PHE A 708 -7.22 -7.20 29.73
N GLU A 709 -7.75 -6.95 30.93
CA GLU A 709 -8.42 -7.96 31.75
C GLU A 709 -9.88 -7.57 32.08
N LEU A 710 -10.73 -8.58 32.29
CA LEU A 710 -12.14 -8.42 32.70
C LEU A 710 -12.25 -8.29 34.22
N LEU A 711 -12.98 -7.28 34.72
CA LEU A 711 -13.04 -6.95 36.15
C LEU A 711 -13.59 -8.09 37.05
N ASP A 712 -14.53 -8.89 36.53
CA ASP A 712 -15.12 -10.04 37.24
C ASP A 712 -14.17 -11.25 37.35
N MET A 713 -13.07 -11.27 36.59
CA MET A 713 -12.07 -12.34 36.65
C MET A 713 -11.14 -12.11 37.83
N LYS A 714 -10.80 -13.15 38.59
CA LYS A 714 -9.77 -13.03 39.63
C LYS A 714 -8.40 -12.94 38.96
N PRO A 715 -7.61 -11.86 39.17
CA PRO A 715 -6.30 -11.73 38.55
C PRO A 715 -5.42 -12.92 38.94
N ARG A 716 -4.90 -13.60 37.92
CA ARG A 716 -4.10 -14.81 38.09
C ARG A 716 -2.75 -14.43 38.67
N LYS A 717 -2.55 -14.64 39.98
CA LYS A 717 -1.26 -14.46 40.65
C LYS A 717 -0.13 -15.03 39.79
N GLU A 718 0.87 -14.22 39.49
CA GLU A 718 2.03 -14.61 38.70
C GLU A 718 2.78 -15.78 39.35
N GLY A 719 2.50 -16.99 38.88
CA GLY A 719 3.25 -18.18 39.24
C GLY A 719 4.58 -18.15 38.51
N GLY A 720 5.61 -17.57 39.14
CA GLY A 720 6.93 -17.35 38.53
C GLY A 720 7.49 -18.58 37.82
N PHE A 721 7.52 -18.53 36.49
CA PHE A 721 7.99 -19.61 35.63
C PHE A 721 9.52 -19.72 35.67
N SER A 722 10.04 -20.31 36.74
CA SER A 722 11.38 -20.91 36.71
C SER A 722 11.43 -21.93 35.56
N ARG A 723 12.41 -21.78 34.65
CA ARG A 723 12.63 -22.65 33.49
C ARG A 723 12.99 -24.08 33.93
N GLY A 724 12.00 -24.88 34.29
CA GLY A 724 12.12 -26.32 34.57
C GLY A 724 11.94 -27.15 33.30
N GLY A 725 12.97 -27.90 32.90
CA GLY A 725 12.92 -28.73 31.69
C GLY A 725 11.86 -29.83 31.74
N GLY A 726 11.04 -29.94 30.69
CA GLY A 726 9.96 -30.93 30.60
C GLY A 726 10.48 -32.37 30.53
N GLY A 727 10.20 -33.16 31.57
CA GLY A 727 10.64 -34.56 31.71
C GLY A 727 9.58 -35.53 32.25
N GLY A 728 8.28 -35.20 32.10
CA GLY A 728 7.17 -35.96 32.68
C GLY A 728 6.58 -37.03 31.75
N LYS A 729 6.93 -38.31 31.94
CA LYS A 729 6.24 -39.43 31.27
C LYS A 729 4.83 -39.64 31.83
N PHE A 730 3.91 -40.06 30.96
CA PHE A 730 2.56 -40.51 31.34
C PHE A 730 2.60 -41.59 32.44
N LYS A 731 1.70 -41.48 33.43
CA LYS A 731 1.41 -42.55 34.39
C LYS A 731 0.33 -43.48 33.84
N GLY A 732 0.70 -44.73 33.54
CA GLY A 732 -0.23 -45.86 33.61
C GLY A 732 -0.13 -46.50 34.99
N ALA A 733 -1.26 -46.88 35.61
CA ALA A 733 -1.28 -47.48 36.94
C ALA A 733 -2.25 -48.68 37.02
N GLY A 734 -1.77 -49.78 37.61
CA GLY A 734 -2.50 -51.05 37.76
C GLY A 734 -1.80 -52.21 37.02
N GLY A 735 -1.37 -53.29 37.68
CA GLY A 735 -1.29 -53.52 39.13
C GLY A 735 -0.86 -54.94 39.52
N PHE A 736 -0.86 -55.21 40.84
CA PHE A 736 -0.80 -56.53 41.52
C PHE A 736 0.54 -57.31 41.64
N LYS A 737 0.79 -57.74 42.91
CA LYS A 737 1.48 -58.94 43.47
C LYS A 737 2.65 -59.63 42.70
N GLY A 738 3.73 -60.08 43.35
CA GLY A 738 4.13 -59.98 44.77
C GLY A 738 5.20 -61.00 45.24
N PHE A 739 6.00 -60.61 46.24
CA PHE A 739 6.82 -61.42 47.19
C PHE A 739 7.48 -62.77 46.79
N ARG A 740 8.80 -62.74 46.55
CA ARG A 740 9.88 -63.64 47.10
C ARG A 740 11.23 -63.28 46.43
N GLY A 741 12.39 -63.27 47.10
CA GLY A 741 12.73 -63.43 48.52
C GLY A 741 14.20 -63.03 48.82
N LYS A 742 14.57 -62.84 50.10
CA LYS A 742 15.96 -62.59 50.57
C LYS A 742 16.74 -63.93 50.69
N PRO A 743 18.09 -63.94 50.58
CA PRO A 743 19.01 -63.53 51.67
C PRO A 743 20.09 -62.52 51.20
N GLY A 744 20.92 -61.92 52.05
CA GLY A 744 21.09 -62.04 53.51
C GLY A 744 21.79 -60.79 54.10
N ALA A 745 22.15 -60.78 55.38
CA ALA A 745 22.79 -59.63 56.04
C ALA A 745 23.78 -60.05 57.14
N GLY A 746 24.80 -59.22 57.37
CA GLY A 746 25.90 -59.45 58.33
C GLY A 746 27.12 -60.10 57.66
N GLY A 747 28.36 -59.64 57.90
CA GLY A 747 28.79 -58.53 58.77
C GLY A 747 30.20 -58.03 58.48
N LYS A 748 30.68 -57.10 59.33
CA LYS A 748 32.00 -56.44 59.31
C LYS A 748 33.16 -57.47 59.31
N ASP A 749 34.38 -57.04 58.95
CA ASP A 749 35.38 -56.86 60.02
C ASP A 749 36.58 -55.95 59.70
N LYS A 750 37.35 -55.60 60.75
CA LYS A 750 38.68 -54.97 60.65
C LYS A 750 39.79 -56.04 60.58
N GLY A 751 40.32 -56.28 59.38
CA GLY A 751 41.69 -56.78 59.15
C GLY A 751 42.01 -58.24 59.54
N GLY A 752 42.65 -58.99 58.64
CA GLY A 752 43.20 -60.32 58.95
C GLY A 752 43.57 -61.17 57.73
N SER A 753 44.87 -61.47 57.59
CA SER A 753 45.46 -62.67 56.98
C SER A 753 44.85 -63.35 55.73
N ASP A 754 45.59 -63.19 54.62
CA ASP A 754 46.25 -64.28 53.84
C ASP A 754 45.49 -65.11 52.75
N ARG A 755 46.23 -65.39 51.66
CA ARG A 755 46.10 -66.42 50.57
C ARG A 755 44.73 -66.82 49.96
N GLY A 756 44.65 -66.78 48.61
CA GLY A 756 43.88 -67.80 47.85
C GLY A 756 43.59 -67.58 46.34
N LYS A 757 43.99 -68.52 45.49
CA LYS A 757 43.52 -68.72 44.08
C LYS A 757 42.13 -69.42 44.11
N GLY A 758 41.23 -69.45 43.11
CA GLY A 758 41.19 -69.00 41.70
C GLY A 758 40.51 -70.08 40.80
N ARG A 759 40.01 -69.73 39.59
CA ARG A 759 39.39 -70.64 38.54
C ARG A 759 38.00 -71.26 38.89
N SER A 760 37.14 -71.80 37.99
CA SER A 760 37.03 -71.79 36.49
C SER A 760 35.70 -72.41 35.98
N ASP A 761 35.31 -72.09 34.72
CA ASP A 761 34.57 -72.88 33.69
C ASP A 761 33.11 -73.43 33.88
N GLY A 762 32.38 -73.57 32.75
CA GLY A 762 31.11 -74.33 32.64
C GLY A 762 30.23 -74.04 31.39
N ARG A 763 30.11 -75.01 30.45
CA ARG A 763 29.20 -75.05 29.26
C ARG A 763 28.55 -76.46 29.19
N PRO A 764 27.42 -76.74 28.48
CA PRO A 764 27.44 -76.94 27.01
C PRO A 764 26.06 -76.72 26.26
N GLU A 765 25.79 -77.52 25.21
CA GLU A 765 24.79 -77.39 24.11
C GLU A 765 23.41 -78.13 24.39
N LYS A 766 22.42 -78.42 23.49
CA LYS A 766 22.29 -78.45 21.99
C LYS A 766 20.83 -78.60 21.45
N GLY A 767 20.47 -77.95 20.32
CA GLY A 767 19.47 -78.40 19.29
C GLY A 767 17.94 -78.20 19.51
N LYS A 768 17.03 -78.28 18.50
CA LYS A 768 17.16 -78.20 17.00
C LYS A 768 15.77 -78.08 16.25
N GLY A 769 15.65 -77.22 15.21
CA GLY A 769 14.58 -77.22 14.16
C GLY A 769 13.44 -76.17 14.27
N GLY A 770 12.76 -75.67 13.22
CA GLY A 770 13.06 -75.67 11.76
C GLY A 770 11.88 -75.23 10.82
N TYR A 771 12.17 -74.40 9.78
CA TYR A 771 11.33 -74.09 8.56
C TYR A 771 10.01 -73.26 8.74
N LYS A 772 9.46 -72.45 7.80
CA LYS A 772 9.79 -71.97 6.41
C LYS A 772 8.96 -70.69 6.02
N GLY A 773 9.42 -69.88 5.04
CA GLY A 773 8.61 -68.81 4.37
C GLY A 773 9.27 -67.41 4.44
N LYS A 774 9.89 -66.74 3.45
CA LYS A 774 9.76 -66.50 1.98
C LYS A 774 8.81 -65.35 1.57
N GLY A 775 9.37 -64.31 0.93
CA GLY A 775 8.65 -63.25 0.20
C GLY A 775 9.61 -62.21 -0.43
N GLY A 776 9.63 -62.12 -1.76
CA GLY A 776 10.49 -61.17 -2.51
C GLY A 776 10.55 -61.53 -4.01
N PHE A 777 10.49 -60.53 -4.90
CA PHE A 777 10.35 -60.72 -6.36
C PHE A 777 11.09 -59.63 -7.15
N ALA A 778 11.46 -59.94 -8.40
CA ALA A 778 12.01 -58.98 -9.36
C ALA A 778 11.77 -59.42 -10.83
N LYS A 779 11.53 -58.43 -11.72
CA LYS A 779 11.65 -58.42 -13.20
C LYS A 779 10.96 -59.52 -14.04
N ALA A 780 10.06 -59.12 -14.96
CA ALA A 780 10.32 -59.07 -16.42
C ALA A 780 9.08 -58.65 -17.26
N GLN A 781 9.33 -58.29 -18.52
CA GLN A 781 8.42 -57.87 -19.62
C GLN A 781 9.01 -58.46 -20.94
N PRO A 782 8.41 -58.35 -22.15
CA PRO A 782 7.00 -58.13 -22.58
C PRO A 782 6.55 -59.07 -23.76
N GLY A 783 5.40 -58.81 -24.41
CA GLY A 783 4.99 -59.32 -25.76
C GLY A 783 3.78 -60.28 -25.77
N GLU A 784 2.63 -59.98 -26.43
CA GLU A 784 2.28 -60.07 -27.88
C GLU A 784 1.90 -61.53 -28.33
N GLN A 785 0.86 -61.86 -29.14
CA GLN A 785 -0.05 -61.10 -30.05
C GLN A 785 -1.52 -61.64 -30.12
N VAL A 786 -2.48 -60.72 -30.42
CA VAL A 786 -3.64 -60.77 -31.38
C VAL A 786 -4.48 -62.07 -31.63
N GLN A 787 -5.82 -61.99 -31.47
CA GLN A 787 -6.88 -62.27 -32.51
C GLN A 787 -8.34 -62.18 -31.97
N GLY A 788 -9.33 -61.90 -32.87
CA GLY A 788 -10.80 -61.99 -32.66
C GLY A 788 -11.43 -60.88 -31.77
N GLN A 789 -12.44 -60.05 -32.13
CA GLN A 789 -13.46 -59.94 -33.20
C GLN A 789 -14.84 -60.60 -32.92
N GLU A 790 -15.91 -59.82 -33.17
CA GLU A 790 -17.37 -60.12 -33.23
C GLU A 790 -18.24 -60.26 -31.94
N ARG A 791 -19.05 -59.20 -31.72
CA ARG A 791 -20.49 -59.12 -31.34
C ARG A 791 -21.25 -60.38 -30.80
N GLY A 792 -22.00 -60.20 -29.70
CA GLY A 792 -23.44 -60.60 -29.70
C GLY A 792 -24.14 -61.20 -28.45
N ASN A 793 -25.03 -60.39 -27.83
CA ASN A 793 -26.47 -60.69 -27.57
C ASN A 793 -27.00 -61.57 -26.38
N ALA A 794 -28.13 -61.10 -25.82
CA ALA A 794 -29.31 -61.79 -25.23
C ALA A 794 -29.34 -62.49 -23.83
N GLY A 795 -30.54 -62.45 -23.21
CA GLY A 795 -31.02 -63.24 -22.05
C GLY A 795 -30.71 -62.65 -20.66
N GLN A 796 -31.64 -62.19 -19.79
CA GLN A 796 -33.11 -62.14 -19.68
C GLN A 796 -33.85 -63.36 -19.05
N GLY A 797 -34.39 -63.14 -17.84
CA GLY A 797 -35.37 -64.00 -17.12
C GLY A 797 -34.78 -65.03 -16.15
N ARG A 798 -35.53 -65.67 -15.23
CA ARG A 798 -36.77 -65.33 -14.46
C ARG A 798 -37.10 -66.55 -13.54
N ARG A 799 -37.90 -66.35 -12.47
CA ARG A 799 -38.70 -67.40 -11.74
C ARG A 799 -37.96 -68.40 -10.81
N ASP A 800 -38.58 -69.00 -9.78
CA ASP A 800 -39.95 -68.84 -9.21
C ASP A 800 -40.08 -69.24 -7.72
N GLY A 801 -41.17 -68.79 -7.08
CA GLY A 801 -41.88 -69.44 -5.95
C GLY A 801 -41.62 -68.95 -4.51
N ASP A 802 -42.55 -69.05 -3.55
CA ASP A 802 -44.04 -69.12 -3.62
C ASP A 802 -44.66 -68.81 -2.22
N ALA A 803 -45.95 -68.44 -2.17
CA ALA A 803 -46.83 -68.20 -0.99
C ALA A 803 -46.46 -67.04 -0.01
N GLY A 804 -47.41 -66.34 0.63
CA GLY A 804 -48.87 -66.35 0.53
C GLY A 804 -49.56 -65.42 1.58
N GLN A 805 -50.89 -65.19 1.43
CA GLN A 805 -51.78 -64.32 2.26
C GLN A 805 -51.56 -62.79 2.08
N GLU A 806 -52.52 -61.97 1.59
CA GLU A 806 -53.87 -61.57 2.10
C GLU A 806 -53.81 -60.50 3.22
N ARG A 807 -54.58 -59.39 3.25
CA ARG A 807 -55.81 -58.96 2.52
C ARG A 807 -56.03 -57.41 2.55
N ASN A 808 -56.81 -56.87 1.59
CA ASN A 808 -57.69 -55.66 1.59
C ASN A 808 -57.17 -54.27 2.06
N ASP A 809 -57.33 -53.16 1.30
CA ASP A 809 -58.54 -52.34 0.96
C ASP A 809 -59.05 -51.41 2.10
N GLY A 810 -59.70 -50.26 1.85
CA GLY A 810 -59.94 -49.55 0.58
C GLY A 810 -61.26 -48.77 0.48
N ARG A 811 -61.16 -47.42 0.38
CA ARG A 811 -62.13 -46.47 -0.24
C ARG A 811 -63.46 -46.10 0.50
N THR A 812 -64.05 -44.99 0.02
CA THR A 812 -65.35 -44.35 0.37
C THR A 812 -65.44 -43.64 1.74
N GLY A 813 -66.18 -42.53 1.90
CA GLY A 813 -66.84 -41.66 0.89
C GLY A 813 -67.81 -40.62 1.50
N GLN A 814 -68.23 -39.61 0.69
CA GLN A 814 -69.21 -38.54 1.02
C GLN A 814 -68.73 -37.52 2.10
N GLY A 815 -69.22 -36.27 2.18
CA GLY A 815 -70.14 -35.50 1.31
C GLY A 815 -71.24 -34.78 2.10
N ARG A 816 -71.55 -33.50 1.77
CA ARG A 816 -72.49 -32.53 2.44
C ARG A 816 -71.91 -31.78 3.66
N LYS A 817 -72.40 -30.58 4.05
CA LYS A 817 -73.05 -29.42 3.37
C LYS A 817 -73.26 -28.29 4.42
N ASP A 818 -73.50 -27.06 3.97
CA ASP A 818 -74.00 -25.90 4.75
C ASP A 818 -73.03 -25.36 5.86
N GLY A 819 -73.05 -24.11 6.33
CA GLY A 819 -73.76 -22.88 5.91
C GLY A 819 -73.61 -21.74 6.95
N SER A 820 -73.66 -20.46 6.51
CA SER A 820 -74.05 -19.20 7.22
C SER A 820 -74.12 -19.15 8.78
N ALA A 821 -73.72 -18.11 9.52
CA ALA A 821 -73.40 -16.68 9.27
C ALA A 821 -72.53 -16.15 10.47
N GLY A 822 -72.20 -14.87 10.67
CA GLY A 822 -72.55 -13.58 10.02
C GLY A 822 -71.55 -12.47 10.45
N GLN A 823 -71.44 -11.37 9.70
CA GLN A 823 -72.10 -10.06 9.98
C GLN A 823 -71.36 -9.19 11.04
N GLU A 824 -71.14 -7.86 10.88
CA GLU A 824 -71.53 -6.95 9.78
C GLU A 824 -70.83 -5.55 9.80
N ARG A 825 -70.68 -4.93 8.60
CA ARG A 825 -70.75 -3.46 8.25
C ARG A 825 -69.81 -2.46 9.00
N SER A 826 -69.60 -1.21 8.58
CA SER A 826 -69.49 -0.47 7.29
C SER A 826 -68.91 0.94 7.64
N ASN A 827 -68.66 1.97 6.82
CA ASN A 827 -68.80 2.33 5.39
C ASN A 827 -67.79 3.49 5.11
N GLY A 828 -67.54 4.06 3.92
CA GLY A 828 -67.97 3.79 2.53
C GLY A 828 -67.44 4.89 1.57
N SER A 829 -67.51 4.63 0.25
CA SER A 829 -67.86 5.56 -0.88
C SER A 829 -67.20 6.96 -1.04
N ALA A 830 -66.85 7.47 -2.22
CA ALA A 830 -66.82 6.98 -3.62
C ALA A 830 -66.08 8.04 -4.51
N GLY A 831 -65.68 7.82 -5.77
CA GLY A 831 -65.69 6.62 -6.63
C GLY A 831 -65.18 6.89 -8.07
N GLN A 832 -65.29 5.87 -8.94
CA GLN A 832 -65.55 5.93 -10.42
C GLN A 832 -64.49 6.56 -11.39
N GLU A 833 -64.22 6.06 -12.61
CA GLU A 833 -64.83 4.98 -13.44
C GLU A 833 -63.82 4.03 -14.16
N ARG A 834 -64.30 2.80 -14.48
CA ARG A 834 -64.16 1.89 -15.67
C ARG A 834 -63.00 2.12 -16.70
N SER A 835 -62.46 1.11 -17.42
CA SER A 835 -63.02 -0.18 -17.92
C SER A 835 -61.96 -1.27 -18.28
N ASN A 836 -62.42 -2.45 -18.76
CA ASN A 836 -61.73 -3.71 -19.14
C ASN A 836 -60.65 -3.60 -20.27
N ASP A 837 -59.94 -4.65 -20.77
CA ASP A 837 -60.14 -6.13 -20.72
C ASP A 837 -58.83 -6.97 -20.91
N ASN A 838 -58.99 -8.29 -21.08
CA ASN A 838 -58.05 -9.41 -21.08
C ASN A 838 -56.77 -9.31 -21.93
N GLY A 839 -55.71 -9.98 -21.42
CA GLY A 839 -54.42 -10.16 -22.07
C GLY A 839 -54.25 -11.45 -22.91
N ASN A 840 -52.99 -11.79 -23.24
CA ASN A 840 -52.56 -13.12 -23.70
C ASN A 840 -51.03 -13.32 -23.55
N ARG A 841 -50.55 -14.53 -23.86
CA ARG A 841 -49.18 -15.07 -23.74
C ARG A 841 -48.25 -14.64 -24.89
N GLY A 842 -46.92 -14.62 -24.68
CA GLY A 842 -45.96 -14.59 -25.82
C GLY A 842 -44.46 -14.68 -25.46
N LYS A 843 -43.78 -15.76 -25.87
CA LYS A 843 -42.33 -16.03 -25.65
C LYS A 843 -41.40 -15.22 -26.60
N LYS A 844 -40.21 -14.88 -26.09
CA LYS A 844 -38.87 -14.86 -26.75
C LYS A 844 -38.76 -14.48 -28.24
N ARG A 845 -37.99 -13.42 -28.58
CA ARG A 845 -36.67 -13.54 -29.26
C ARG A 845 -35.94 -12.18 -29.44
N SER A 846 -34.70 -12.27 -29.94
CA SER A 846 -33.67 -11.22 -30.08
C SER A 846 -33.56 -10.62 -31.49
N ARG A 847 -33.11 -9.36 -31.57
CA ARG A 847 -32.24 -8.71 -32.58
C ARG A 847 -32.04 -7.24 -32.13
N ASN A 848 -30.91 -6.53 -32.26
CA ASN A 848 -29.79 -6.49 -33.21
C ASN A 848 -30.14 -5.81 -34.56
N GLU A 849 -29.35 -4.78 -34.92
CA GLU A 849 -29.33 -4.00 -36.18
C GLU A 849 -30.30 -2.80 -36.31
N MET A 850 -29.86 -1.82 -37.12
CA MET A 850 -30.39 -0.46 -37.37
C MET A 850 -30.08 0.58 -36.26
N PHE A 851 -29.74 1.84 -36.58
CA PHE A 851 -29.94 2.59 -37.84
C PHE A 851 -28.67 3.21 -38.44
N ALA A 852 -28.64 3.30 -39.78
CA ALA A 852 -27.71 4.13 -40.55
C ALA A 852 -28.39 4.65 -41.84
N ALA A 853 -28.99 5.84 -41.75
CA ALA A 853 -29.51 6.70 -42.83
C ALA A 853 -29.77 8.09 -42.18
N GLN A 854 -29.80 9.23 -42.85
CA GLN A 854 -30.02 9.53 -44.27
C GLN A 854 -29.33 10.88 -44.65
N ARG A 855 -29.26 11.25 -45.94
CA ARG A 855 -28.64 12.50 -46.46
C ARG A 855 -29.38 12.95 -47.73
N ILE A 856 -29.32 14.25 -48.09
CA ILE A 856 -29.94 14.88 -49.31
C ILE A 856 -31.50 14.96 -49.20
N GLU A 857 -32.25 16.03 -49.54
CA GLU A 857 -32.06 17.36 -50.20
C GLU A 857 -33.32 18.27 -49.92
N ASN A 858 -33.55 19.55 -50.32
CA ASN A 858 -32.79 20.65 -50.98
C ASN A 858 -33.49 22.04 -50.72
N ALA A 859 -32.85 23.12 -51.16
CA ALA A 859 -33.40 24.34 -51.81
C ALA A 859 -34.29 25.40 -51.09
N ALA A 860 -33.64 26.54 -50.82
CA ALA A 860 -33.97 27.90 -51.32
C ALA A 860 -35.11 28.77 -50.73
N ARG A 861 -34.70 29.87 -50.08
CA ARG A 861 -35.13 31.27 -50.40
C ARG A 861 -33.92 32.21 -50.25
N ALA A 862 -33.95 33.40 -50.88
CA ALA A 862 -32.74 34.19 -51.18
C ALA A 862 -32.92 35.73 -51.07
N ARG A 863 -31.82 36.47 -51.37
CA ARG A 863 -31.50 37.92 -51.12
C ARG A 863 -30.89 38.12 -49.72
N GLY A 864 -29.79 38.85 -49.51
CA GLY A 864 -28.82 39.60 -50.35
C GLY A 864 -27.75 40.22 -49.39
N GLU A 865 -26.63 40.83 -49.77
CA GLU A 865 -26.04 41.26 -51.05
C GLU A 865 -24.48 41.31 -50.90
N GLY A 866 -23.73 41.21 -52.00
CA GLY A 866 -22.31 41.64 -52.10
C GLY A 866 -21.24 40.80 -51.35
N ALA A 867 -20.01 40.64 -51.85
CA ALA A 867 -19.46 40.91 -53.18
C ALA A 867 -18.25 39.99 -53.43
N ALA A 868 -17.96 39.61 -54.68
CA ALA A 868 -16.80 38.76 -55.01
C ALA A 868 -16.29 38.98 -56.44
N VAL A 869 -14.99 39.30 -56.55
CA VAL A 869 -14.10 39.21 -57.73
C VAL A 869 -12.68 39.04 -57.15
N GLY A 870 -11.75 38.25 -57.69
CA GLY A 870 -11.73 37.44 -58.91
C GLY A 870 -10.31 37.47 -59.51
N SER A 871 -9.81 36.34 -60.01
CA SER A 871 -8.40 36.15 -60.41
C SER A 871 -8.18 36.08 -61.93
N GLU A 872 -6.90 36.12 -62.34
CA GLU A 872 -6.37 35.89 -63.70
C GLU A 872 -6.58 37.05 -64.72
N GLN A 873 -5.82 37.20 -65.83
CA GLN A 873 -5.00 36.22 -66.57
C GLN A 873 -3.94 36.89 -67.52
N GLY A 874 -2.91 36.14 -67.96
CA GLY A 874 -2.07 36.44 -69.15
C GLY A 874 -0.63 36.98 -68.92
N GLN A 875 0.38 36.79 -69.80
CA GLN A 875 0.55 36.01 -71.05
C GLN A 875 2.07 35.73 -71.34
N GLY A 876 2.40 34.73 -72.19
CA GLY A 876 3.75 34.40 -72.72
C GLY A 876 4.35 33.09 -72.16
N SER A 877 4.73 32.04 -72.91
CA SER A 877 5.63 31.87 -74.09
C SER A 877 7.13 32.07 -73.78
N ALA A 878 8.07 31.17 -74.12
CA ALA A 878 8.01 29.84 -74.77
C ALA A 878 9.31 29.01 -74.54
N ASP A 879 9.34 27.75 -75.00
CA ASP A 879 10.51 26.83 -75.15
C ASP A 879 11.27 26.40 -73.86
N GLY A 880 12.05 25.31 -73.80
CA GLY A 880 12.42 24.28 -74.79
C GLY A 880 12.94 22.98 -74.12
N ALA A 881 13.41 21.98 -74.88
CA ALA A 881 13.46 20.56 -74.41
C ALA A 881 14.84 19.94 -74.08
N ALA A 882 14.82 19.04 -73.09
CA ALA A 882 15.52 17.73 -72.96
C ALA A 882 17.06 17.53 -73.17
N ARG A 883 17.70 17.05 -72.08
CA ARG A 883 18.70 15.94 -71.99
C ARG A 883 19.89 15.80 -72.98
N SER A 884 21.12 16.00 -72.49
CA SER A 884 22.35 15.21 -72.82
C SER A 884 23.41 15.45 -71.71
N ARG A 885 24.22 14.53 -71.13
CA ARG A 885 25.04 13.34 -71.51
C ARG A 885 26.50 13.62 -72.01
N ARG A 886 27.45 13.41 -71.07
CA ARG A 886 28.84 12.85 -71.20
C ARG A 886 30.07 13.71 -71.64
N ARG A 887 31.08 13.72 -70.74
CA ARG A 887 32.56 13.54 -70.89
C ARG A 887 33.47 14.53 -71.67
N ALA A 888 34.31 15.22 -70.88
CA ALA A 888 35.80 15.11 -70.81
C ALA A 888 36.77 15.88 -71.76
N GLY A 889 37.82 16.49 -71.14
CA GLY A 889 39.06 17.03 -71.74
C GLY A 889 39.11 18.57 -71.91
N SER A 890 40.24 19.29 -71.83
CA SER A 890 41.62 18.98 -71.34
C SER A 890 42.54 20.23 -71.33
N GLY A 891 43.54 20.30 -70.43
CA GLY A 891 44.64 21.31 -70.38
C GLY A 891 44.96 21.70 -68.91
N ALA A 892 46.16 21.57 -68.31
CA ALA A 892 47.57 21.83 -68.68
C ALA A 892 47.97 23.32 -68.52
N ASP A 893 49.10 23.73 -67.90
CA ASP A 893 50.17 23.07 -67.10
C ASP A 893 50.95 24.20 -66.31
N GLY A 894 52.00 24.02 -65.49
CA GLY A 894 52.84 22.86 -65.10
C GLY A 894 54.11 23.29 -64.31
N THR A 895 55.00 22.33 -63.97
CA THR A 895 56.36 22.48 -63.35
C THR A 895 56.47 23.00 -61.89
N ASN A 896 57.50 22.73 -61.06
CA ASN A 896 58.43 21.60 -60.74
C ASN A 896 59.23 22.04 -59.47
N ALA A 897 59.94 21.29 -58.59
CA ALA A 897 60.37 19.90 -58.35
C ALA A 897 60.54 19.71 -56.79
N GLY A 898 61.11 18.66 -56.17
CA GLY A 898 61.64 17.36 -56.61
C GLY A 898 62.30 16.54 -55.47
N GLU A 899 62.36 15.20 -55.65
CA GLU A 899 63.22 14.19 -54.96
C GLU A 899 63.10 13.91 -53.43
N SER A 900 63.29 12.68 -52.90
CA SER A 900 63.39 11.32 -53.49
C SER A 900 63.19 10.18 -52.43
N GLY A 901 63.04 8.91 -52.87
CA GLY A 901 63.27 7.70 -52.05
C GLY A 901 62.13 6.67 -51.93
N ALA A 902 62.40 5.36 -52.07
CA ALA A 902 61.37 4.29 -51.98
C ALA A 902 61.92 2.86 -51.74
N ARG A 903 61.13 1.95 -51.11
CA ARG A 903 60.87 0.51 -51.48
C ARG A 903 60.33 -0.41 -50.35
N GLY A 904 59.25 -1.16 -50.63
CA GLY A 904 58.89 -2.49 -50.03
C GLY A 904 58.39 -2.55 -48.57
N GLY A 905 57.74 -3.63 -48.08
CA GLY A 905 57.08 -4.76 -48.77
C GLY A 905 57.04 -6.12 -48.02
N LYS A 906 55.83 -6.68 -47.74
CA LYS A 906 55.51 -8.04 -47.17
C LYS A 906 55.83 -8.27 -45.66
N ALA A 907 55.32 -9.30 -44.94
CA ALA A 907 53.99 -10.00 -44.92
C ALA A 907 53.85 -11.05 -43.78
N ARG A 908 52.61 -11.29 -43.30
CA ARG A 908 51.98 -12.58 -42.83
C ARG A 908 52.44 -13.35 -41.54
N ARG A 909 51.39 -13.73 -40.75
CA ARG A 909 51.20 -14.95 -39.89
C ARG A 909 52.04 -15.08 -38.59
N GLY A 910 51.57 -15.75 -37.51
CA GLY A 910 50.20 -16.25 -37.18
C GLY A 910 50.14 -17.57 -36.37
N LYS A 911 49.09 -17.74 -35.52
CA LYS A 911 48.80 -18.87 -34.57
C LYS A 911 49.73 -18.96 -33.33
N GLY A 912 49.33 -19.53 -32.18
CA GLY A 912 48.00 -19.96 -31.71
C GLY A 912 48.02 -21.06 -30.63
N GLY A 913 47.16 -20.97 -29.60
CA GLY A 913 47.06 -21.91 -28.45
C GLY A 913 48.13 -21.67 -27.35
N SER A 914 48.02 -22.21 -26.12
CA SER A 914 46.90 -22.81 -25.39
C SER A 914 47.24 -23.01 -23.89
N THR A 915 46.24 -22.85 -23.01
CA THR A 915 46.01 -23.47 -21.65
C THR A 915 46.99 -24.50 -21.06
N PRO A 916 46.98 -24.73 -19.71
CA PRO A 916 46.58 -23.87 -18.56
C PRO A 916 47.46 -24.10 -17.27
N TRP A 917 46.94 -23.76 -16.08
CA TRP A 917 47.34 -24.25 -14.73
C TRP A 917 48.76 -23.84 -14.22
N SER A 918 49.07 -23.88 -12.92
CA SER A 918 48.28 -23.68 -11.67
C SER A 918 49.26 -23.52 -10.49
N GLU A 919 48.76 -23.16 -9.30
CA GLU A 919 49.24 -23.59 -7.94
C GLU A 919 50.76 -23.66 -7.60
N ASN A 920 51.28 -23.34 -6.42
CA ASN A 920 50.80 -22.99 -5.07
C ASN A 920 52.06 -23.06 -4.15
N ARG A 921 51.96 -22.61 -2.89
CA ARG A 921 52.90 -22.85 -1.77
C ARG A 921 54.25 -22.09 -1.82
N GLY A 922 54.75 -21.52 -0.72
CA GLY A 922 54.09 -21.28 0.57
C GLY A 922 55.04 -21.18 1.79
N LYS A 923 54.44 -20.88 2.95
CA LYS A 923 54.94 -21.10 4.32
C LYS A 923 56.38 -20.66 4.69
N GLY A 924 56.44 -19.56 5.45
CA GLY A 924 56.70 -19.70 6.90
C GLY A 924 57.95 -19.03 7.49
N GLY A 925 57.86 -18.70 8.79
CA GLY A 925 58.83 -17.91 9.57
C GLY A 925 58.24 -16.52 9.88
N LYS A 926 57.93 -16.07 11.11
CA LYS A 926 58.57 -16.17 12.45
C LYS A 926 59.99 -15.58 12.47
N ARG A 927 60.37 -14.72 13.42
CA ARG A 927 59.62 -14.05 14.53
C ARG A 927 60.48 -12.91 15.12
N GLY A 928 59.84 -11.87 15.65
CA GLY A 928 60.48 -10.87 16.54
C GLY A 928 61.30 -9.79 15.82
N GLY A 929 61.51 -8.62 16.43
CA GLY A 929 60.91 -8.15 17.69
C GLY A 929 61.21 -6.69 18.03
N GLU A 930 60.19 -6.00 18.53
CA GLU A 930 60.23 -5.17 19.74
C GLU A 930 61.45 -4.22 19.94
N LYS A 931 61.29 -2.90 19.70
CA LYS A 931 61.21 -1.85 20.76
C LYS A 931 61.32 -0.39 20.25
N VAL A 932 60.40 0.44 20.76
CA VAL A 932 60.56 1.81 21.30
C VAL A 932 61.14 2.95 20.42
N ALA A 933 60.45 4.10 20.49
CA ALA A 933 60.73 5.41 19.85
C ALA A 933 61.86 6.20 20.59
N PRO A 934 62.03 7.56 20.60
CA PRO A 934 61.13 8.67 20.17
C PRO A 934 61.80 9.96 19.57
N ARG A 935 61.01 11.05 19.47
CA ARG A 935 61.37 12.50 19.37
C ARG A 935 61.86 13.00 17.99
N ILE A 936 61.30 14.07 17.40
CA ILE A 936 61.21 15.53 17.75
C ILE A 936 62.54 16.28 17.53
N GLY A 937 62.54 17.35 16.71
CA GLY A 937 63.60 18.37 16.64
C GLY A 937 63.76 19.07 15.27
N GLU A 938 63.71 20.41 15.24
CA GLU A 938 63.69 21.27 14.02
C GLU A 938 65.09 21.74 13.54
N GLY A 939 65.18 22.33 12.33
CA GLY A 939 65.96 23.58 12.15
C GLY A 939 66.95 23.77 10.96
N GLY A 940 66.54 24.51 9.91
CA GLY A 940 67.28 25.71 9.45
C GLY A 940 68.06 25.77 8.11
N SER A 941 67.90 26.92 7.40
CA SER A 941 68.83 27.58 6.43
C SER A 941 68.94 27.02 4.97
N LEU A 942 69.25 27.77 3.88
CA LEU A 942 69.12 29.22 3.49
C LEU A 942 69.44 29.44 1.96
N SER A 943 69.33 30.69 1.45
CA SER A 943 69.87 31.28 0.18
C SER A 943 69.04 31.13 -1.13
N GLN A 944 69.04 32.03 -2.14
CA GLN A 944 69.57 33.41 -2.33
C GLN A 944 69.04 34.17 -3.61
N ARG A 945 68.90 35.53 -3.56
CA ARG A 945 69.01 36.55 -4.69
C ARG A 945 67.92 36.57 -5.82
N LEU A 946 67.62 37.65 -6.59
CA LEU A 946 67.99 39.10 -6.64
C LEU A 946 66.97 39.97 -7.47
N ALA A 947 66.74 41.24 -7.06
CA ALA A 947 66.46 42.53 -7.80
C ALA A 947 65.77 42.65 -9.20
N SER A 948 65.13 43.77 -9.63
CA SER A 948 64.51 44.98 -8.99
C SER A 948 63.86 45.95 -10.04
N VAL A 949 63.25 47.07 -9.58
CA VAL A 949 62.65 48.25 -10.31
C VAL A 949 61.25 48.02 -10.90
N GLY A 950 60.16 48.73 -10.55
CA GLY A 950 59.94 49.86 -9.59
C GLY A 950 59.57 51.19 -10.28
N ALA A 951 58.86 52.17 -9.70
CA ALA A 951 58.11 52.32 -8.43
C ALA A 951 57.30 53.66 -8.48
N GLY A 952 56.38 54.07 -7.58
CA GLY A 952 55.77 53.43 -6.41
C GLY A 952 54.28 53.14 -6.66
N ARG A 953 53.25 53.82 -6.12
CA ARG A 953 53.03 54.87 -5.07
C ARG A 953 51.49 55.00 -4.91
N THR A 954 50.80 55.44 -3.84
CA THR A 954 50.97 55.69 -2.38
C THR A 954 49.54 56.01 -1.84
N GLY A 955 49.12 55.81 -0.58
CA GLY A 955 49.77 55.31 0.63
C GLY A 955 48.91 55.59 1.89
N SER A 956 49.38 55.19 3.09
CA SER A 956 48.74 55.30 4.44
C SER A 956 47.50 54.40 4.72
N GLY A 957 47.35 53.74 5.88
CA GLY A 957 48.37 53.39 6.91
C GLY A 957 47.82 53.04 8.32
N ARG A 958 48.49 52.08 9.01
CA ARG A 958 48.40 51.75 10.48
C ARG A 958 47.10 51.03 10.94
N GLU A 959 47.05 50.23 12.03
CA GLU A 959 48.06 49.63 12.95
C GLU A 959 47.47 48.40 13.72
N GLY A 960 48.32 47.50 14.23
CA GLY A 960 48.03 46.49 15.30
C GLY A 960 47.16 45.25 14.92
N SER A 961 47.44 43.96 15.21
CA SER A 961 48.45 43.15 15.96
C SER A 961 48.07 42.60 17.35
N LEU A 962 48.25 41.26 17.53
CA LEU A 962 48.16 40.47 18.79
C LEU A 962 46.73 40.31 19.36
N GLY A 963 46.37 39.28 20.14
CA GLY A 963 47.08 38.06 20.59
C GLY A 963 46.66 37.65 22.02
N GLY A 964 46.67 36.35 22.39
CA GLY A 964 46.46 35.90 23.78
C GLY A 964 45.70 34.57 23.96
N GLU A 965 45.89 33.93 25.11
CA GLU A 965 45.36 32.61 25.49
C GLU A 965 44.52 32.67 26.80
N ALA A 966 44.13 31.49 27.29
CA ALA A 966 43.84 31.12 28.70
C ALA A 966 42.36 30.94 29.13
N GLN A 967 42.17 30.26 30.26
CA GLN A 967 40.95 29.56 30.67
C GLN A 967 40.38 30.03 32.02
N ALA A 968 39.05 29.83 32.16
CA ALA A 968 38.31 29.48 33.39
C ALA A 968 38.23 30.46 34.58
N GLY A 969 36.99 30.65 35.08
CA GLY A 969 36.67 31.32 36.34
C GLY A 969 35.24 31.88 36.33
N GLY A 970 34.29 31.21 36.99
CA GLY A 970 32.86 31.54 36.92
C GLY A 970 32.34 32.45 38.04
N GLY A 971 31.07 32.85 37.93
CA GLY A 971 30.32 33.57 38.99
C GLY A 971 29.43 34.69 38.43
N GLY A 972 28.12 34.60 38.65
CA GLY A 972 27.13 35.52 38.05
C GLY A 972 27.16 36.96 38.56
N GLY A 973 26.78 37.88 37.68
CA GLY A 973 26.57 39.32 37.92
C GLY A 973 25.81 39.94 36.74
N ALA A 974 25.04 41.00 36.96
CA ALA A 974 24.03 41.48 36.00
C ALA A 974 24.26 42.91 35.47
N ALA A 975 23.50 43.25 34.43
CA ALA A 975 23.16 44.59 33.92
C ALA A 975 24.23 45.42 33.17
N ALA A 976 24.07 45.53 31.83
CA ALA A 976 23.80 46.77 31.07
C ALA A 976 23.69 46.42 29.56
N GLU A 977 22.57 46.56 28.85
CA GLU A 977 21.82 47.78 28.46
C GLU A 977 22.52 48.63 27.38
N ARG A 978 21.89 49.15 26.30
CA ARG A 978 20.47 49.32 25.91
C ARG A 978 20.36 49.29 24.35
N SER A 979 19.35 48.68 23.72
CA SER A 979 17.98 49.19 23.38
C SER A 979 17.94 50.37 22.39
N GLY A 980 17.00 50.51 21.46
CA GLY A 980 15.74 49.76 21.24
C GLY A 980 15.34 49.76 19.75
N MET A 981 14.05 49.70 19.36
CA MET A 981 12.81 49.99 20.09
C MET A 981 11.64 49.08 19.65
N ASP A 982 10.58 49.10 20.45
CA ASP A 982 9.35 48.29 20.32
C ASP A 982 8.11 49.20 20.50
N TRP A 983 7.04 48.96 19.72
CA TRP A 983 5.71 49.58 19.76
C TRP A 983 4.73 48.64 19.00
N ALA A 984 3.49 48.38 19.44
CA ALA A 984 2.75 48.98 20.54
C ALA A 984 1.69 48.04 21.13
N SER A 985 1.47 48.12 22.45
CA SER A 985 0.16 47.87 23.06
C SER A 985 0.03 48.72 24.33
N GLY A 986 -1.19 49.21 24.64
CA GLY A 986 -1.44 49.92 25.91
C GLY A 986 -2.37 51.12 25.83
N VAL A 987 -3.68 50.89 26.00
CA VAL A 987 -4.63 51.94 26.45
C VAL A 987 -5.55 51.36 27.52
N ASN A 988 -5.09 51.29 28.77
CA ASN A 988 -5.99 51.41 29.92
C ASN A 988 -5.25 51.80 31.21
N ALA A 989 -5.55 52.96 31.78
CA ALA A 989 -5.07 53.37 33.10
C ALA A 989 -5.88 54.56 33.67
N LEU A 990 -6.95 54.28 34.43
CA LEU A 990 -7.53 55.27 35.34
C LEU A 990 -8.28 54.59 36.51
N ALA A 991 -7.67 54.62 37.71
CA ALA A 991 -8.28 54.10 38.93
C ALA A 991 -8.15 55.09 40.10
N LYS A 992 -9.28 55.63 40.57
CA LYS A 992 -9.38 56.44 41.81
C LYS A 992 -10.78 56.34 42.44
N GLY A 993 -10.87 55.88 43.69
CA GLY A 993 -11.97 56.18 44.62
C GLY A 993 -12.77 54.99 45.19
N GLY A 994 -13.19 55.09 46.47
CA GLY A 994 -14.18 54.21 47.13
C GLY A 994 -13.69 52.78 47.43
N ARG A 995 -13.19 52.40 48.61
CA ARG A 995 -13.76 52.38 49.98
C ARG A 995 -15.12 51.65 50.15
N ARG A 996 -15.03 50.51 50.87
CA ARG A 996 -15.95 49.95 51.89
C ARG A 996 -17.24 49.23 51.46
N ARG A 997 -17.38 48.04 52.07
CA ARG A 997 -18.60 47.40 52.61
C ARG A 997 -19.65 46.88 51.61
N SER A 998 -20.49 45.90 51.98
CA SER A 998 -20.34 44.76 52.93
C SER A 998 -21.54 43.81 52.78
N ASP A 999 -21.44 42.65 53.43
CA ASP A 999 -22.55 41.79 53.90
C ASP A 999 -23.43 41.02 52.89
N ASP A 1000 -23.52 39.70 53.15
CA ASP A 1000 -24.69 38.81 53.14
C ASP A 1000 -25.60 38.64 51.90
N GLY A 1001 -25.91 37.36 51.59
CA GLY A 1001 -26.80 36.97 50.49
C GLY A 1001 -27.06 35.47 50.33
N ASP A 1002 -27.41 34.75 51.41
CA ASP A 1002 -27.90 33.36 51.30
C ASP A 1002 -29.22 33.30 50.49
N GLY A 1003 -29.39 32.26 49.67
CA GLY A 1003 -30.39 32.22 48.59
C GLY A 1003 -30.64 30.84 47.98
N SER A 1004 -30.67 29.78 48.79
CA SER A 1004 -30.77 28.40 48.28
C SER A 1004 -32.09 28.04 47.56
N LYS A 1005 -31.98 27.20 46.50
CA LYS A 1005 -33.07 26.39 45.86
C LYS A 1005 -34.02 27.19 44.94
N LYS A 1006 -34.70 26.63 43.91
CA LYS A 1006 -35.09 25.22 43.67
C LYS A 1006 -35.53 24.97 42.20
N ARG A 1007 -35.23 23.78 41.66
CA ARG A 1007 -36.00 22.99 40.64
C ARG A 1007 -36.26 23.53 39.21
N ARG A 1008 -35.97 22.63 38.25
CA ARG A 1008 -36.73 22.32 37.02
C ARG A 1008 -36.94 23.44 35.98
N ARG A 1009 -36.37 23.22 34.79
CA ARG A 1009 -36.95 22.15 33.96
C ARG A 1009 -35.88 21.13 33.58
#